data_AF-A0A0D9NPI4-F1
#
_entry.id   AF-A0A0D9NPI4-F1
#
_cell.length_a   1.000
_cell.length_b   1.000
_cell.length_c   1.000
_cell.angle_alpha   90.00
_cell.angle_beta   90.00
_cell.angle_gamma   90.00
#
_symmetry.space_group_name_H-M   'P 1'
#
loop_
_entity.id
_entity.type
_entity.pdbx_description
1 polymer ?
#
loop_
_entity_poly.entity_id
_entity_poly.type
_entity_poly.pdbx_seq_one_letter_code
_entity_poly.pdbx_strand_id
1 'polypeptide(L)'
;MASLEQHGSSGFSDSESSAGSSGRPHSRNAAAYTPEPPHRSGASSHFYTHPSRTSILSPSRGLLLDPVAGLASATSRRETNNINDSSLNDLATMWKASGTLPSFSRGFDMFMAPMCSESSDPAAKDHDSFFVPSYLSESTYVHKLEAAHRARLQARNEALKEHSHEMATELARNQPGLRLYPTSLSTGPGLPRTSLERLNWPKLEDELTPLPSRWNPGDSWGSIEFLEAARSLKFVGPRSHQDRDHEAAAARADHPMPAECGIYYYEVQILCGKRDDATIAVGFATKDATMSRPVGWEENSWGYHGDDGRCFSGTNTGRPFGPTFSTGDIIGCGVNFRDHTAFFTKNGVKIGVAVNDVVRSKIFPAISLKKPGEHIIVNFGQTPFVYDIDDMMRGQRRKIQDEIEKTDVSRLESGLGETDLIQALVLQFLQHDGYVETARAFAEDIKLQKEALNLDPNVTVDGINIKDDEDANNRQKIRKAILEGNIDRALKHTHVYYPRVFDENVQVHFKLCCRKFIEMVRKTAQLRSAIDSKMSNGHRPGSSSISQDMDVDVNGEDDMAWNEHTNFEADMENAQFELLKLEEEMLSYGQTLGATYARDPRIEVSKALEEIWALVAYSNPVVEPTVSHLLDKKGRVAVAEELNSAILASLGKSSQASLEKLYAQTSVLLEDLRADGGAGAFVSVQDVVGSIKAGPRL
;
A
#
# COMPACT_ATOMS: atom_id res chain seq x y z
N MET A 1 -5.69 -15.43 -69.42
CA MET A 1 -6.27 -14.27 -70.13
C MET A 1 -7.06 -13.46 -69.11
N ALA A 2 -6.79 -12.18 -68.86
CA ALA A 2 -5.69 -11.31 -69.31
C ALA A 2 -5.45 -10.21 -68.26
N SER A 3 -4.25 -9.63 -68.22
CA SER A 3 -3.90 -8.44 -67.43
C SER A 3 -4.10 -7.14 -68.23
N LEU A 4 -4.21 -6.00 -67.54
CA LEU A 4 -3.74 -4.65 -67.92
C LEU A 4 -3.71 -3.82 -66.61
N GLU A 5 -2.55 -3.43 -66.07
CA GLU A 5 -1.75 -2.22 -66.39
C GLU A 5 -2.41 -0.92 -65.86
N GLN A 6 -1.86 -0.23 -64.85
CA GLN A 6 -0.68 0.66 -64.87
C GLN A 6 -0.74 1.81 -65.89
N HIS A 7 -0.75 3.05 -65.36
CA HIS A 7 -0.12 4.20 -65.99
C HIS A 7 0.52 5.08 -64.92
N GLY A 8 1.78 5.46 -65.15
CA GLY A 8 2.47 6.57 -64.49
C GLY A 8 3.08 7.50 -65.53
N SER A 9 3.34 8.75 -65.13
CA SER A 9 4.09 9.82 -65.82
C SER A 9 3.97 11.05 -64.91
N SER A 10 4.88 12.01 -64.72
CA SER A 10 6.26 12.33 -65.17
C SER A 10 6.74 13.46 -64.23
N GLY A 11 8.01 13.75 -63.96
CA GLY A 11 9.24 13.43 -64.69
C GLY A 11 9.82 14.70 -65.35
N PHE A 12 11.11 14.99 -65.07
CA PHE A 12 11.99 16.06 -65.64
C PHE A 12 11.83 17.52 -65.12
N SER A 13 12.91 18.31 -64.95
CA SER A 13 14.37 18.01 -64.79
C SER A 13 15.22 19.26 -64.49
N ASP A 14 16.22 19.09 -63.60
CA ASP A 14 17.64 19.50 -63.66
C ASP A 14 18.17 20.91 -64.05
N SER A 15 19.46 21.09 -63.68
CA SER A 15 20.42 22.18 -63.93
C SER A 15 20.36 23.40 -62.97
N GLU A 16 21.47 23.97 -62.46
CA GLU A 16 22.89 23.70 -62.74
C GLU A 16 23.82 23.98 -61.52
N SER A 17 24.91 23.23 -61.51
CA SER A 17 26.07 23.17 -60.61
C SER A 17 27.04 24.36 -60.67
N SER A 18 27.77 24.65 -59.58
CA SER A 18 29.25 24.82 -59.63
C SER A 18 29.93 25.01 -58.26
N ALA A 19 31.15 24.47 -58.18
CA ALA A 19 32.24 24.55 -57.20
C ALA A 19 32.61 25.96 -56.65
N GLY A 20 33.45 26.14 -55.61
CA GLY A 20 34.15 25.21 -54.70
C GLY A 20 35.39 25.86 -54.02
N SER A 21 36.09 25.09 -53.16
CA SER A 21 37.47 25.33 -52.64
C SER A 21 37.74 26.20 -51.38
N SER A 22 38.44 25.54 -50.43
CA SER A 22 39.61 26.00 -49.59
C SER A 22 39.53 27.15 -48.57
N GLY A 23 40.03 26.88 -47.34
CA GLY A 23 40.86 27.86 -46.60
C GLY A 23 40.65 28.04 -45.08
N ARG A 24 41.33 27.24 -44.24
CA ARG A 24 41.83 27.64 -42.89
C ARG A 24 43.34 27.99 -43.04
N PRO A 25 44.09 28.65 -42.09
CA PRO A 25 43.98 28.49 -40.62
C PRO A 25 44.47 29.67 -39.70
N HIS A 26 44.58 29.37 -38.39
CA HIS A 26 45.41 29.99 -37.32
C HIS A 26 44.98 31.34 -36.70
N SER A 27 45.42 31.75 -35.48
CA SER A 27 45.79 31.06 -34.21
C SER A 27 46.34 32.11 -33.20
N ARG A 28 45.87 32.15 -31.93
CA ARG A 28 46.68 32.21 -30.66
C ARG A 28 46.00 32.86 -29.43
N ASN A 29 46.01 32.07 -28.35
CA ASN A 29 46.49 32.34 -26.96
C ASN A 29 45.81 33.31 -25.97
N ALA A 30 45.69 32.77 -24.73
CA ALA A 30 45.87 33.41 -23.40
C ALA A 30 44.77 34.38 -22.88
N ALA A 31 44.50 34.50 -21.56
CA ALA A 31 44.79 33.65 -20.38
C ALA A 31 43.83 34.05 -19.22
N ALA A 32 43.87 33.34 -18.08
CA ALA A 32 42.99 33.54 -16.93
C ALA A 32 43.30 34.80 -16.07
N TYR A 33 42.29 35.32 -15.34
CA TYR A 33 42.33 35.49 -13.87
C TYR A 33 40.98 35.97 -13.27
N THR A 34 40.75 35.67 -11.99
CA THR A 34 39.69 36.26 -11.12
C THR A 34 40.17 37.57 -10.46
N PRO A 35 39.28 38.35 -9.82
CA PRO A 35 39.37 38.42 -8.34
C PRO A 35 38.04 38.67 -7.58
N GLU A 36 38.11 38.54 -6.25
CA GLU A 36 37.03 38.82 -5.28
C GLU A 36 37.33 40.15 -4.48
N PRO A 37 36.73 40.53 -3.32
CA PRO A 37 36.05 41.83 -3.16
C PRO A 37 36.66 42.76 -2.07
N PRO A 38 36.02 43.89 -1.73
CA PRO A 38 36.27 44.62 -0.48
C PRO A 38 35.02 44.87 0.41
N HIS A 39 35.28 45.24 1.67
CA HIS A 39 34.33 45.32 2.81
C HIS A 39 33.90 46.75 3.21
N ARG A 40 32.70 46.86 3.83
CA ARG A 40 32.28 47.83 4.90
C ARG A 40 32.21 49.34 4.52
N SER A 41 31.40 50.22 5.13
CA SER A 41 30.33 50.12 6.16
C SER A 41 29.60 51.47 6.35
N GLY A 42 28.33 51.46 6.81
CA GLY A 42 27.84 52.42 7.81
C GLY A 42 26.64 53.35 7.49
N ALA A 43 25.59 53.26 8.35
CA ALA A 43 24.63 54.32 8.76
C ALA A 43 23.70 54.98 7.70
N SER A 44 22.44 55.38 7.98
CA SER A 44 21.56 55.26 9.17
C SER A 44 20.07 55.53 8.82
N SER A 45 19.13 54.82 9.50
CA SER A 45 17.80 55.22 10.06
C SER A 45 16.91 56.32 9.39
N HIS A 46 15.57 56.28 9.40
CA HIS A 46 14.62 56.01 10.52
C HIS A 46 13.27 55.41 10.02
N PHE A 47 12.65 54.44 10.73
CA PHE A 47 11.45 54.53 11.63
C PHE A 47 10.22 55.23 11.00
N TYR A 48 8.98 54.71 11.08
CA TYR A 48 8.13 54.29 12.22
C TYR A 48 7.03 53.30 11.71
N THR A 49 6.31 52.39 12.44
CA THR A 49 6.39 51.80 13.81
C THR A 49 5.56 50.47 13.88
N HIS A 50 5.66 49.72 14.98
CA HIS A 50 4.65 48.74 15.48
C HIS A 50 4.00 49.28 16.78
N PRO A 51 2.94 48.65 17.35
CA PRO A 51 3.07 47.52 18.31
C PRO A 51 2.05 46.38 18.00
N SER A 52 2.08 45.15 18.57
CA SER A 52 2.86 44.47 19.63
C SER A 52 2.90 42.96 19.31
N ARG A 53 4.03 42.22 19.29
CA ARG A 53 4.93 41.79 20.40
C ARG A 53 4.24 40.90 21.46
N THR A 54 4.83 39.81 21.99
CA THR A 54 6.29 39.53 22.20
C THR A 54 6.75 38.09 21.88
N SER A 55 7.98 37.96 21.36
CA SER A 55 8.85 36.78 21.55
C SER A 55 9.99 37.12 22.54
N ILE A 56 10.66 36.12 23.10
CA ILE A 56 12.00 36.27 23.71
C ILE A 56 12.96 35.30 23.01
N LEU A 57 14.06 35.84 22.47
CA LEU A 57 15.17 35.15 21.78
C LEU A 57 16.35 35.00 22.78
N SER A 58 17.39 34.20 22.54
CA SER A 58 18.49 34.54 21.61
C SER A 58 19.53 33.39 21.48
N PRO A 59 20.29 33.28 20.37
CA PRO A 59 21.17 32.12 20.10
C PRO A 59 22.68 32.34 20.32
N SER A 60 23.39 31.22 20.53
CA SER A 60 24.83 30.96 20.36
C SER A 60 25.86 31.51 21.38
N ARG A 61 26.41 30.61 22.21
CA ARG A 61 27.85 30.28 22.40
C ARG A 61 28.06 29.25 23.54
N GLY A 62 29.01 28.32 23.38
CA GLY A 62 29.52 27.47 24.48
C GLY A 62 30.52 28.22 25.38
N LEU A 63 31.16 27.65 26.40
CA LEU A 63 31.46 26.25 26.76
C LEU A 63 31.77 26.15 28.29
N LEU A 64 31.97 24.90 28.77
CA LEU A 64 33.00 24.46 29.76
C LEU A 64 32.79 24.55 31.30
N LEU A 65 33.27 23.47 31.96
CA LEU A 65 33.76 23.29 33.36
C LEU A 65 32.73 23.13 34.52
N ASP A 66 32.91 22.24 35.52
CA ASP A 66 33.74 21.00 35.65
C ASP A 66 33.27 20.15 36.89
N PRO A 67 33.95 19.07 37.38
CA PRO A 67 33.26 17.94 38.02
C PRO A 67 33.56 17.75 39.52
N VAL A 68 33.04 16.67 40.11
CA VAL A 68 33.41 16.17 41.45
C VAL A 68 34.13 14.81 41.34
N ALA A 69 35.18 14.63 42.15
CA ALA A 69 36.22 13.61 41.98
C ALA A 69 35.98 12.29 42.75
N GLY A 70 36.71 11.22 42.37
CA GLY A 70 36.68 9.93 43.08
C GLY A 70 37.73 8.88 42.62
N LEU A 71 38.99 9.05 43.04
CA LEU A 71 40.07 8.04 43.13
C LEU A 71 40.54 7.25 41.87
N ALA A 72 41.63 7.76 41.29
CA ALA A 72 42.96 7.12 41.20
C ALA A 72 43.13 5.60 40.88
N SER A 73 43.62 5.33 39.66
CA SER A 73 44.86 4.60 39.32
C SER A 73 45.29 3.37 40.15
N ALA A 74 45.34 2.21 39.48
CA ALA A 74 46.38 1.19 39.69
C ALA A 74 46.80 0.54 38.36
N THR A 75 48.11 0.31 38.20
CA THR A 75 48.76 -0.16 36.97
C THR A 75 48.97 -1.67 36.92
N SER A 76 48.97 -2.23 35.70
CA SER A 76 49.85 -3.33 35.22
C SER A 76 50.05 -4.58 36.11
N ARG A 77 49.66 -5.76 35.58
CA ARG A 77 50.63 -6.86 35.36
C ARG A 77 50.15 -7.97 34.42
N ARG A 78 51.11 -8.82 34.06
CA ARG A 78 51.20 -9.82 32.99
C ARG A 78 51.02 -11.23 33.57
N GLU A 79 50.76 -12.22 32.69
CA GLU A 79 51.09 -13.66 32.86
C GLU A 79 50.30 -14.45 33.95
N THR A 80 50.00 -15.76 33.89
CA THR A 80 49.97 -16.82 32.83
C THR A 80 49.24 -18.07 33.37
N ASN A 81 48.77 -18.94 32.46
CA ASN A 81 48.57 -20.41 32.62
C ASN A 81 47.39 -21.01 33.44
N ASN A 82 46.57 -21.79 32.71
CA ASN A 82 46.00 -23.12 32.99
C ASN A 82 45.51 -23.52 34.40
N ILE A 83 44.27 -24.05 34.45
CA ILE A 83 43.98 -25.46 34.84
C ILE A 83 42.56 -25.87 34.36
N ASN A 84 42.34 -27.18 34.24
CA ASN A 84 41.22 -27.86 33.59
C ASN A 84 39.91 -27.96 34.42
N ASP A 85 38.79 -27.89 33.69
CA ASP A 85 37.64 -28.82 33.67
C ASP A 85 36.66 -28.99 34.88
N SER A 86 35.43 -29.37 34.53
CA SER A 86 34.30 -29.84 35.34
C SER A 86 33.48 -28.85 36.18
N SER A 87 32.33 -28.39 35.64
CA SER A 87 31.00 -28.45 36.32
C SER A 87 29.88 -27.87 35.44
N LEU A 88 29.23 -28.72 34.66
CA LEU A 88 27.95 -28.42 33.99
C LEU A 88 26.78 -28.68 34.95
N ASN A 89 26.41 -27.67 35.75
CA ASN A 89 25.07 -27.40 36.30
C ASN A 89 25.18 -26.34 37.40
N ASP A 90 24.79 -25.10 37.11
CA ASP A 90 24.08 -24.16 38.02
C ASP A 90 24.14 -22.73 37.46
N LEU A 91 23.30 -22.43 36.47
CA LEU A 91 23.01 -21.04 36.07
C LEU A 91 21.62 -20.85 35.44
N ALA A 92 20.64 -21.70 35.80
CA ALA A 92 19.29 -21.69 35.24
C ALA A 92 18.20 -21.14 36.20
N THR A 93 18.57 -20.67 37.40
CA THR A 93 17.61 -20.45 38.50
C THR A 93 17.78 -19.11 39.24
N MET A 94 18.26 -18.06 38.56
CA MET A 94 18.15 -16.69 39.05
C MET A 94 17.76 -15.74 37.91
N TRP A 95 16.79 -14.85 38.22
CA TRP A 95 16.25 -13.72 37.44
C TRP A 95 14.83 -13.89 36.87
N LYS A 96 13.86 -13.97 37.80
CA LYS A 96 12.51 -13.42 37.61
C LYS A 96 12.20 -12.44 38.76
N ALA A 97 12.52 -11.16 38.57
CA ALA A 97 11.96 -10.06 39.35
C ALA A 97 12.13 -8.72 38.61
N SER A 98 11.03 -7.97 38.53
CA SER A 98 10.77 -6.74 37.80
C SER A 98 11.82 -5.61 37.82
N GLY A 99 11.94 -4.89 36.70
CA GLY A 99 12.60 -3.58 36.62
C GLY A 99 12.60 -2.99 35.20
N THR A 100 11.79 -1.96 34.94
CA THR A 100 11.62 -1.33 33.60
C THR A 100 12.61 -0.20 33.33
N LEU A 101 13.39 -0.27 32.25
CA LEU A 101 14.28 0.79 31.71
C LEU A 101 14.43 0.66 30.17
N PRO A 102 14.93 1.67 29.41
CA PRO A 102 14.12 2.22 28.32
C PRO A 102 14.33 1.65 26.90
N SER A 103 13.34 1.93 26.05
CA SER A 103 13.33 1.66 24.61
C SER A 103 14.40 2.45 23.85
N PHE A 104 15.48 1.78 23.42
CA PHE A 104 16.20 2.01 22.16
C PHE A 104 17.20 0.87 21.91
N SER A 105 16.76 -0.23 21.28
CA SER A 105 17.61 -1.20 20.55
C SER A 105 16.75 -2.29 19.86
N ARG A 106 16.31 -2.05 18.62
CA ARG A 106 15.59 -3.05 17.78
C ARG A 106 16.48 -4.20 17.25
N GLY A 107 17.61 -4.46 17.90
CA GLY A 107 18.66 -5.37 17.39
C GLY A 107 18.61 -6.80 17.94
N PHE A 108 17.66 -7.14 18.83
CA PHE A 108 17.70 -8.42 19.55
C PHE A 108 16.36 -9.20 19.61
N ASP A 109 15.24 -8.62 19.15
CA ASP A 109 13.93 -9.29 19.14
C ASP A 109 13.85 -10.51 18.19
N MET A 110 14.79 -10.64 17.23
CA MET A 110 14.80 -11.72 16.24
C MET A 110 15.09 -13.12 16.83
N PHE A 111 15.62 -13.20 18.06
CA PHE A 111 16.13 -14.46 18.64
C PHE A 111 15.29 -15.05 19.79
N MET A 112 14.23 -14.38 20.27
CA MET A 112 13.47 -14.82 21.46
C MET A 112 11.94 -14.61 21.36
N ALA A 113 11.33 -14.88 20.20
CA ALA A 113 9.87 -14.98 20.09
C ALA A 113 9.36 -16.36 20.62
N PRO A 114 8.26 -16.44 21.40
CA PRO A 114 7.86 -17.69 22.07
C PRO A 114 7.23 -18.71 21.13
N MET A 115 7.51 -20.00 21.39
CA MET A 115 6.85 -21.13 20.77
C MET A 115 5.34 -21.19 21.15
N CYS A 116 4.47 -20.83 20.21
CA CYS A 116 3.10 -21.35 20.17
C CYS A 116 3.00 -22.41 19.07
N SER A 117 2.26 -23.49 19.35
CA SER A 117 2.36 -24.76 18.64
C SER A 117 1.77 -24.74 17.22
N GLU A 118 2.63 -24.82 16.21
CA GLU A 118 2.27 -25.26 14.86
C GLU A 118 3.16 -26.43 14.43
N SER A 119 2.59 -27.64 14.35
CA SER A 119 3.24 -28.77 13.68
C SER A 119 2.99 -28.68 12.17
N SER A 120 3.83 -27.94 11.45
CA SER A 120 3.88 -27.95 9.98
C SER A 120 5.31 -27.82 9.46
N ASP A 121 5.54 -28.41 8.28
CA ASP A 121 6.87 -28.69 7.69
C ASP A 121 7.68 -27.40 7.41
N PRO A 122 8.90 -27.24 7.98
CA PRO A 122 9.70 -26.03 7.79
C PRO A 122 10.17 -25.79 6.35
N ALA A 123 10.15 -26.81 5.48
CA ALA A 123 10.58 -26.67 4.08
C ALA A 123 9.63 -25.81 3.22
N ALA A 124 8.40 -25.55 3.67
CA ALA A 124 7.39 -24.80 2.91
C ALA A 124 7.39 -23.28 3.17
N LYS A 125 7.98 -22.80 4.28
CA LYS A 125 7.84 -21.39 4.71
C LYS A 125 8.72 -20.39 3.94
N ASP A 126 9.81 -20.83 3.29
CA ASP A 126 10.77 -19.92 2.62
C ASP A 126 10.33 -19.48 1.21
N HIS A 127 9.44 -20.24 0.56
CA HIS A 127 8.97 -19.98 -0.81
C HIS A 127 7.85 -18.94 -0.94
N ASP A 128 7.22 -18.54 0.17
CA ASP A 128 5.99 -17.74 0.23
C ASP A 128 6.24 -16.35 0.87
N SER A 129 7.51 -15.94 0.99
CA SER A 129 7.90 -14.65 1.58
C SER A 129 7.85 -13.52 0.55
N PHE A 130 6.77 -12.74 0.58
CA PHE A 130 6.67 -11.51 -0.20
C PHE A 130 7.59 -10.44 0.38
N PHE A 131 8.55 -9.97 -0.42
CA PHE A 131 9.46 -8.88 -0.07
C PHE A 131 9.27 -7.69 -1.01
N VAL A 132 9.61 -6.50 -0.52
CA VAL A 132 9.53 -5.24 -1.28
C VAL A 132 10.91 -4.58 -1.28
N PRO A 133 11.56 -4.40 -2.45
CA PRO A 133 12.79 -3.63 -2.54
C PRO A 133 12.58 -2.20 -2.06
N SER A 134 13.55 -1.63 -1.32
CA SER A 134 13.48 -0.28 -0.73
C SER A 134 13.01 0.78 -1.73
N TYR A 135 13.65 0.81 -2.90
CA TYR A 135 13.40 1.78 -3.97
C TYR A 135 12.02 1.65 -4.64
N LEU A 136 11.29 0.55 -4.38
CA LEU A 136 9.92 0.30 -4.84
C LEU A 136 8.89 0.35 -3.70
N SER A 137 9.30 0.61 -2.46
CA SER A 137 8.40 0.65 -1.29
C SER A 137 7.24 1.63 -1.43
N GLU A 138 7.48 2.77 -2.08
CA GLU A 138 6.47 3.79 -2.36
C GLU A 138 5.87 3.63 -3.79
N SER A 139 6.00 2.47 -4.45
CA SER A 139 5.42 2.24 -5.78
C SER A 139 3.96 1.80 -5.70
N THR A 140 3.06 2.49 -6.39
CA THR A 140 1.65 2.09 -6.52
C THR A 140 1.51 0.67 -7.08
N TYR A 141 2.38 0.28 -8.01
CA TYR A 141 2.37 -1.08 -8.58
C TYR A 141 2.69 -2.14 -7.53
N VAL A 142 3.71 -1.91 -6.69
CA VAL A 142 4.09 -2.86 -5.65
C VAL A 142 3.08 -2.89 -4.49
N HIS A 143 2.44 -1.76 -4.15
CA HIS A 143 1.29 -1.77 -3.25
C HIS A 143 0.12 -2.63 -3.78
N LYS A 144 -0.16 -2.59 -5.09
CA LYS A 144 -1.16 -3.48 -5.71
C LYS A 144 -0.73 -4.95 -5.66
N LEU A 145 0.54 -5.25 -5.93
CA LEU A 145 1.09 -6.62 -5.78
C LEU A 145 0.97 -7.13 -4.35
N GLU A 146 1.28 -6.30 -3.34
CA GLU A 146 1.16 -6.69 -1.93
C GLU A 146 -0.30 -6.95 -1.54
N ALA A 147 -1.22 -6.08 -1.98
CA ALA A 147 -2.65 -6.26 -1.77
C ALA A 147 -3.18 -7.55 -2.43
N ALA A 148 -2.77 -7.82 -3.68
CA ALA A 148 -3.12 -9.04 -4.39
C ALA A 148 -2.54 -10.30 -3.72
N HIS A 149 -1.29 -10.24 -3.26
CA HIS A 149 -0.66 -11.32 -2.48
C HIS A 149 -1.42 -11.58 -1.17
N ARG A 150 -1.76 -10.53 -0.42
CA ARG A 150 -2.54 -10.61 0.82
C ARG A 150 -3.93 -11.20 0.59
N ALA A 151 -4.61 -10.80 -0.49
CA ALA A 151 -5.91 -11.36 -0.89
C ALA A 151 -5.82 -12.85 -1.25
N ARG A 152 -4.77 -13.28 -1.98
CA ARG A 152 -4.51 -14.71 -2.26
C ARG A 152 -4.28 -15.52 -0.99
N LEU A 153 -3.50 -14.99 -0.04
CA LEU A 153 -3.29 -15.63 1.27
C LEU A 153 -4.58 -15.74 2.08
N GLN A 154 -5.41 -14.70 2.09
CA GLN A 154 -6.72 -14.71 2.76
C GLN A 154 -7.64 -15.78 2.17
N ALA A 155 -7.85 -15.76 0.85
CA ALA A 155 -8.65 -16.76 0.16
C ALA A 155 -8.08 -18.19 0.33
N ARG A 156 -6.76 -18.38 0.37
CA ARG A 156 -6.14 -19.70 0.65
C ARG A 156 -6.49 -20.19 2.05
N ASN A 157 -6.43 -19.30 3.03
CA ASN A 157 -6.77 -19.63 4.42
C ASN A 157 -8.27 -19.88 4.60
N GLU A 158 -9.12 -19.20 3.82
CA GLU A 158 -10.58 -19.43 3.77
C GLU A 158 -10.90 -20.78 3.14
N ALA A 159 -10.36 -21.10 1.96
CA ALA A 159 -10.55 -22.40 1.31
C ALA A 159 -10.07 -23.59 2.18
N LEU A 160 -8.97 -23.41 2.94
CA LEU A 160 -8.51 -24.42 3.91
C LEU A 160 -9.46 -24.58 5.12
N LYS A 161 -10.10 -23.49 5.57
CA LYS A 161 -11.16 -23.55 6.59
C LYS A 161 -12.42 -24.23 6.05
N GLU A 162 -12.84 -23.91 4.83
CA GLU A 162 -14.00 -24.53 4.18
C GLU A 162 -13.78 -26.04 3.99
N HIS A 163 -12.65 -26.46 3.41
CA HIS A 163 -12.34 -27.88 3.22
C HIS A 163 -12.21 -28.64 4.56
N SER A 164 -11.69 -28.01 5.62
CA SER A 164 -11.66 -28.64 6.95
C SER A 164 -13.05 -28.71 7.60
N HIS A 165 -13.93 -27.75 7.32
CA HIS A 165 -15.33 -27.76 7.74
C HIS A 165 -16.18 -28.80 6.98
N GLU A 166 -15.96 -28.96 5.68
CA GLU A 166 -16.57 -30.02 4.86
C GLU A 166 -16.15 -31.41 5.35
N MET A 167 -14.85 -31.66 5.57
CA MET A 167 -14.39 -32.92 6.17
C MET A 167 -15.01 -33.17 7.55
N ALA A 168 -15.13 -32.14 8.39
CA ALA A 168 -15.77 -32.25 9.70
C ALA A 168 -17.28 -32.56 9.60
N THR A 169 -17.99 -32.02 8.60
CA THR A 169 -19.42 -32.28 8.39
C THR A 169 -19.71 -33.60 7.67
N GLU A 170 -18.83 -34.10 6.81
CA GLU A 170 -18.90 -35.47 6.30
C GLU A 170 -18.67 -36.51 7.42
N LEU A 171 -17.68 -36.27 8.29
CA LEU A 171 -17.43 -37.08 9.49
C LEU A 171 -18.63 -37.08 10.45
N ALA A 172 -19.39 -35.98 10.52
CA ALA A 172 -20.60 -35.88 11.35
C ALA A 172 -21.87 -36.50 10.72
N ARG A 173 -21.92 -36.68 9.39
CA ARG A 173 -23.08 -37.29 8.70
C ARG A 173 -23.08 -38.82 8.73
N ASN A 174 -21.95 -39.46 8.95
CA ASN A 174 -21.87 -40.91 9.18
C ASN A 174 -22.18 -41.21 10.66
N GLN A 175 -23.24 -41.99 10.90
CA GLN A 175 -23.87 -42.13 12.22
C GLN A 175 -23.01 -42.82 13.31
N PRO A 176 -23.35 -42.63 14.61
CA PRO A 176 -22.41 -42.81 15.71
C PRO A 176 -22.27 -44.28 16.14
N GLY A 177 -21.03 -44.76 16.26
CA GLY A 177 -20.84 -46.10 16.80
C GLY A 177 -19.44 -46.72 16.70
N LEU A 178 -18.36 -45.99 17.00
CA LEU A 178 -17.07 -46.58 17.41
C LEU A 178 -16.13 -45.48 17.93
N ARG A 179 -15.83 -45.47 19.23
CA ARG A 179 -14.72 -44.67 19.78
C ARG A 179 -13.41 -45.38 19.48
N LEU A 180 -12.64 -44.86 18.53
CA LEU A 180 -11.22 -45.14 18.40
C LEU A 180 -10.45 -43.86 18.75
N TYR A 181 -9.54 -43.97 19.72
CA TYR A 181 -8.63 -42.90 20.08
C TYR A 181 -7.64 -42.67 18.92
N PRO A 182 -7.25 -41.42 18.60
CA PRO A 182 -6.26 -41.16 17.56
C PRO A 182 -4.85 -41.52 18.08
N THR A 183 -4.42 -42.76 17.84
CA THR A 183 -2.99 -43.11 17.90
C THR A 183 -2.27 -42.48 16.70
N SER A 184 -1.09 -41.91 16.95
CA SER A 184 -0.28 -41.25 15.93
C SER A 184 0.04 -42.17 14.75
N LEU A 185 -0.33 -41.76 13.53
CA LEU A 185 0.15 -42.40 12.31
C LEU A 185 1.60 -41.99 12.07
N SER A 186 2.50 -42.97 12.10
CA SER A 186 3.91 -42.81 11.81
C SER A 186 4.17 -42.65 10.31
N THR A 187 5.18 -41.85 9.98
CA THR A 187 5.55 -41.54 8.60
C THR A 187 6.17 -42.76 7.89
N GLY A 188 5.38 -43.43 7.05
CA GLY A 188 5.87 -44.43 6.09
C GLY A 188 6.09 -43.82 4.70
N PRO A 189 7.17 -44.17 3.97
CA PRO A 189 7.46 -43.58 2.67
C PRO A 189 6.63 -44.23 1.55
N GLY A 190 5.59 -43.54 1.07
CA GLY A 190 4.94 -43.88 -0.21
C GLY A 190 3.43 -43.66 -0.28
N LEU A 191 3.01 -42.42 -0.57
CA LEU A 191 1.77 -42.08 -1.30
C LEU A 191 1.98 -40.67 -1.95
N PRO A 192 1.28 -40.31 -3.05
CA PRO A 192 1.76 -39.25 -3.95
C PRO A 192 1.37 -37.83 -3.54
N ARG A 193 2.26 -36.86 -3.83
CA ARG A 193 2.08 -35.40 -3.66
C ARG A 193 1.08 -34.79 -4.65
N THR A 194 -0.16 -35.30 -4.76
CA THR A 194 -1.06 -34.95 -5.90
C THR A 194 -2.49 -34.49 -5.51
N SER A 195 -2.73 -34.16 -4.24
CA SER A 195 -4.06 -33.73 -3.75
C SER A 195 -4.18 -32.22 -3.54
N LEU A 196 -3.13 -31.55 -3.08
CA LEU A 196 -3.12 -30.08 -2.87
C LEU A 196 -3.06 -29.27 -4.17
N GLU A 197 -2.45 -29.84 -5.21
CA GLU A 197 -2.24 -29.18 -6.51
C GLU A 197 -3.49 -29.18 -7.41
N ARG A 198 -4.60 -29.77 -6.92
CA ARG A 198 -5.88 -29.92 -7.67
C ARG A 198 -6.98 -28.96 -7.20
N LEU A 199 -6.67 -28.04 -6.29
CA LEU A 199 -7.53 -26.90 -5.99
C LEU A 199 -7.48 -25.93 -7.16
N ASN A 200 -8.52 -25.98 -8.00
CA ASN A 200 -8.60 -25.17 -9.22
C ASN A 200 -8.90 -23.72 -8.83
N TRP A 201 -7.85 -22.95 -8.58
CA TRP A 201 -7.95 -21.57 -8.11
C TRP A 201 -8.75 -20.70 -9.08
N PRO A 202 -9.63 -19.80 -8.60
CA PRO A 202 -10.20 -18.77 -9.46
C PRO A 202 -9.05 -17.96 -10.05
N LYS A 203 -8.84 -18.09 -11.37
CA LYS A 203 -7.96 -17.20 -12.10
C LYS A 203 -8.63 -15.84 -12.12
N LEU A 204 -8.23 -14.99 -11.17
CA LEU A 204 -8.63 -13.59 -11.16
C LEU A 204 -8.06 -12.98 -12.45
N GLU A 205 -8.95 -12.61 -13.38
CA GLU A 205 -8.58 -12.07 -14.70
C GLU A 205 -8.07 -10.63 -14.56
N ASP A 206 -6.83 -10.52 -14.05
CA ASP A 206 -5.84 -9.47 -14.28
C ASP A 206 -4.63 -9.78 -13.38
N GLU A 207 -3.82 -10.75 -13.81
CA GLU A 207 -2.72 -11.24 -12.99
C GLU A 207 -1.50 -10.31 -13.04
N LEU A 208 -1.46 -9.35 -12.10
CA LEU A 208 -0.30 -8.47 -11.87
C LEU A 208 1.00 -9.29 -11.84
N THR A 209 1.97 -8.86 -12.64
CA THR A 209 3.22 -9.61 -12.86
C THR A 209 4.09 -9.56 -11.59
N PRO A 210 4.39 -10.69 -10.93
CA PRO A 210 5.21 -10.69 -9.72
C PRO A 210 6.62 -10.16 -9.99
N LEU A 211 7.27 -9.62 -8.95
CA LEU A 211 8.68 -9.22 -9.04
C LEU A 211 9.58 -10.47 -9.15
N PRO A 212 10.70 -10.40 -9.89
CA PRO A 212 11.73 -11.44 -9.87
C PRO A 212 12.22 -11.69 -8.43
N SER A 213 12.26 -12.95 -8.01
CA SER A 213 12.59 -13.34 -6.64
C SER A 213 13.77 -14.32 -6.54
N ARG A 214 14.02 -15.10 -7.59
CA ARG A 214 15.05 -16.15 -7.67
C ARG A 214 15.36 -16.49 -9.12
N TRP A 215 16.44 -17.21 -9.35
CA TRP A 215 16.68 -17.85 -10.65
C TRP A 215 15.69 -18.99 -10.88
N ASN A 216 15.33 -19.25 -12.14
CA ASN A 216 14.40 -20.28 -12.52
C ASN A 216 15.13 -21.55 -12.98
N PRO A 217 15.10 -22.67 -12.23
CA PRO A 217 15.74 -23.92 -12.66
C PRO A 217 15.14 -24.46 -13.97
N GLY A 218 13.86 -24.20 -14.22
CA GLY A 218 13.16 -24.60 -15.45
C GLY A 218 13.41 -23.70 -16.66
N ASP A 219 14.11 -22.56 -16.48
CA ASP A 219 14.51 -21.64 -17.55
C ASP A 219 16.01 -21.35 -17.46
N SER A 220 16.78 -22.43 -17.57
CA SER A 220 18.23 -22.44 -17.51
C SER A 220 18.83 -23.47 -18.47
N TRP A 221 20.12 -23.33 -18.78
CA TRP A 221 20.86 -24.24 -19.64
C TRP A 221 22.21 -24.62 -19.04
N GLY A 222 22.69 -25.80 -19.38
CA GLY A 222 23.97 -26.32 -18.91
C GLY A 222 23.95 -26.74 -17.44
N SER A 223 25.13 -27.07 -16.93
CA SER A 223 25.28 -27.72 -15.61
C SER A 223 25.48 -26.73 -14.47
N ILE A 224 24.40 -25.99 -14.17
CA ILE A 224 24.32 -25.08 -13.02
C ILE A 224 23.73 -25.82 -11.81
N GLU A 225 24.36 -25.65 -10.65
CA GLU A 225 23.87 -26.04 -9.32
C GLU A 225 23.14 -24.82 -8.71
N PHE A 226 21.88 -25.01 -8.32
CA PHE A 226 21.05 -23.99 -7.69
C PHE A 226 21.05 -24.17 -6.17
N LEU A 227 21.47 -23.13 -5.46
CA LEU A 227 21.64 -23.10 -4.01
C LEU A 227 20.80 -21.95 -3.41
N GLU A 228 20.59 -21.97 -2.09
CA GLU A 228 19.95 -20.89 -1.32
C GLU A 228 18.61 -20.42 -1.92
N ALA A 229 17.63 -21.32 -1.97
CA ALA A 229 16.31 -21.09 -2.60
C ALA A 229 16.39 -20.58 -4.06
N ALA A 230 17.41 -21.05 -4.80
CA ALA A 230 17.73 -20.66 -6.17
C ALA A 230 18.16 -19.18 -6.35
N ARG A 231 18.72 -18.53 -5.32
CA ARG A 231 19.40 -17.22 -5.46
C ARG A 231 20.91 -17.34 -5.74
N SER A 232 21.51 -18.48 -5.39
CA SER A 232 22.95 -18.73 -5.47
C SER A 232 23.21 -19.75 -6.58
N LEU A 233 24.02 -19.41 -7.59
CA LEU A 233 24.29 -20.26 -8.76
C LEU A 233 25.76 -20.63 -8.83
N LYS A 234 26.04 -21.92 -9.02
CA LYS A 234 27.40 -22.43 -9.14
C LYS A 234 27.55 -23.32 -10.37
N PHE A 235 28.52 -23.03 -11.23
CA PHE A 235 28.75 -23.84 -12.42
C PHE A 235 29.64 -25.04 -12.11
N VAL A 236 29.09 -26.24 -12.30
CA VAL A 236 29.73 -27.52 -11.97
C VAL A 236 30.69 -27.98 -13.07
N GLY A 237 30.47 -27.52 -14.32
CA GLY A 237 31.19 -27.99 -15.50
C GLY A 237 30.35 -28.93 -16.38
N PRO A 238 30.75 -29.12 -17.65
CA PRO A 238 30.02 -29.96 -18.61
C PRO A 238 29.89 -31.40 -18.12
N ARG A 239 28.68 -31.97 -18.18
CA ARG A 239 28.37 -33.35 -17.76
C ARG A 239 28.52 -34.36 -18.90
N SER A 240 28.44 -33.90 -20.14
CA SER A 240 28.53 -34.70 -21.36
C SER A 240 29.56 -34.13 -22.36
N HIS A 241 29.78 -34.85 -23.47
CA HIS A 241 30.55 -34.33 -24.59
C HIS A 241 29.82 -33.19 -25.33
N GLN A 242 28.49 -33.24 -25.44
CA GLN A 242 27.68 -32.18 -26.08
C GLN A 242 27.72 -30.87 -25.28
N ASP A 243 27.79 -30.95 -23.94
CA ASP A 243 27.97 -29.76 -23.08
C ASP A 243 29.28 -29.01 -23.33
N ARG A 244 30.27 -29.61 -24.01
CA ARG A 244 31.53 -28.95 -24.38
C ARG A 244 31.42 -28.09 -25.63
N ASP A 245 30.40 -28.32 -26.46
CA ASP A 245 30.13 -27.54 -27.67
C ASP A 245 29.37 -26.24 -27.35
N HIS A 246 28.85 -26.09 -26.13
CA HIS A 246 28.17 -24.90 -25.65
C HIS A 246 29.13 -23.84 -25.11
N GLU A 247 28.88 -22.58 -25.46
CA GLU A 247 29.79 -21.47 -25.16
C GLU A 247 29.66 -20.96 -23.72
N ALA A 248 28.53 -21.19 -23.06
CA ALA A 248 28.28 -20.93 -21.63
C ALA A 248 27.05 -21.70 -21.12
N ALA A 249 26.83 -21.64 -19.81
CA ALA A 249 25.59 -22.05 -19.13
C ALA A 249 24.90 -20.80 -18.57
N ALA A 250 23.61 -20.60 -18.86
CA ALA A 250 22.88 -19.40 -18.43
C ALA A 250 21.55 -19.72 -17.73
N ALA A 251 21.02 -18.76 -16.98
CA ALA A 251 19.72 -18.83 -16.32
C ALA A 251 19.00 -17.48 -16.36
N ARG A 252 17.66 -17.51 -16.49
CA ARG A 252 16.77 -16.37 -16.27
C ARG A 252 16.12 -16.42 -14.88
N ALA A 253 15.59 -15.30 -14.42
CA ALA A 253 14.77 -15.25 -13.21
C ALA A 253 13.39 -15.94 -13.40
N ASP A 254 12.70 -16.17 -12.29
CA ASP A 254 11.35 -16.72 -12.23
C ASP A 254 10.28 -15.83 -12.88
N HIS A 255 10.46 -14.51 -12.81
CA HIS A 255 9.55 -13.52 -13.39
C HIS A 255 10.31 -12.46 -14.21
N PRO A 256 9.65 -11.78 -15.17
CA PRO A 256 10.25 -10.65 -15.86
C PRO A 256 10.27 -9.42 -14.95
N MET A 257 11.09 -8.42 -15.30
CA MET A 257 11.10 -7.10 -14.67
C MET A 257 9.82 -6.35 -15.10
N PRO A 258 8.90 -6.00 -14.18
CA PRO A 258 7.70 -5.25 -14.54
C PRO A 258 8.06 -3.84 -14.99
N ALA A 259 7.52 -3.41 -16.13
CA ALA A 259 7.78 -2.07 -16.66
C ALA A 259 7.16 -1.01 -15.74
N GLU A 260 6.05 -1.35 -15.11
CA GLU A 260 5.25 -0.55 -14.18
C GLU A 260 6.02 -0.07 -12.93
N CYS A 261 7.19 -0.65 -12.65
CA CYS A 261 8.14 -0.17 -11.65
C CYS A 261 8.86 1.13 -12.07
N GLY A 262 8.84 1.49 -13.36
CA GLY A 262 9.53 2.64 -13.96
C GLY A 262 11.03 2.42 -14.11
N ILE A 263 11.71 2.05 -13.01
CA ILE A 263 13.06 1.48 -13.01
C ILE A 263 13.02 0.16 -12.25
N TYR A 264 13.67 -0.87 -12.77
CA TYR A 264 13.98 -2.09 -12.03
C TYR A 264 15.50 -2.24 -11.89
N TYR A 265 15.96 -2.73 -10.75
CA TYR A 265 17.38 -2.89 -10.40
C TYR A 265 17.60 -4.14 -9.55
N TYR A 266 18.68 -4.86 -9.81
CA TYR A 266 19.14 -6.00 -9.02
C TYR A 266 20.69 -6.06 -9.00
N GLU A 267 21.27 -6.75 -8.02
CA GLU A 267 22.72 -6.89 -7.86
C GLU A 267 23.16 -8.36 -7.84
N VAL A 268 24.36 -8.63 -8.36
CA VAL A 268 25.01 -9.94 -8.33
C VAL A 268 26.38 -9.80 -7.66
N GLN A 269 26.61 -10.56 -6.60
CA GLN A 269 27.93 -10.69 -5.98
C GLN A 269 28.68 -11.89 -6.58
N ILE A 270 29.92 -11.67 -6.98
CA ILE A 270 30.80 -12.72 -7.49
C ILE A 270 31.50 -13.42 -6.32
N LEU A 271 30.99 -14.56 -5.89
CA LEU A 271 31.56 -15.35 -4.77
C LEU A 271 32.84 -16.08 -5.17
N CYS A 272 32.91 -16.55 -6.42
CA CYS A 272 34.09 -17.18 -6.99
C CYS A 272 34.12 -16.98 -8.51
N GLY A 273 35.25 -16.52 -9.05
CA GLY A 273 35.51 -16.40 -10.48
C GLY A 273 36.97 -16.72 -10.82
N LYS A 274 37.21 -17.12 -12.08
CA LYS A 274 38.56 -17.28 -12.65
C LYS A 274 38.91 -16.07 -13.52
N ARG A 275 40.20 -15.86 -13.81
CA ARG A 275 40.69 -14.66 -14.51
C ARG A 275 40.92 -14.85 -16.02
N ASP A 276 40.59 -16.02 -16.59
CA ASP A 276 41.04 -16.41 -17.93
C ASP A 276 39.92 -16.38 -19.00
N ASP A 277 40.07 -15.50 -20.01
CA ASP A 277 39.55 -15.50 -21.40
C ASP A 277 38.07 -15.76 -21.72
N ALA A 278 37.20 -16.06 -20.75
CA ALA A 278 35.75 -15.91 -20.85
C ALA A 278 35.10 -16.20 -19.49
N THR A 279 34.36 -15.24 -18.96
CA THR A 279 33.86 -15.24 -17.57
C THR A 279 32.38 -14.85 -17.48
N ILE A 280 31.94 -14.61 -16.25
CA ILE A 280 30.59 -14.32 -15.84
C ILE A 280 30.04 -13.09 -16.57
N ALA A 281 28.84 -13.21 -17.15
CA ALA A 281 28.13 -12.10 -17.76
C ALA A 281 26.81 -11.83 -17.03
N VAL A 282 26.59 -10.57 -16.64
CA VAL A 282 25.38 -10.10 -15.92
C VAL A 282 24.55 -9.24 -16.87
N GLY A 283 23.23 -9.44 -16.92
CA GLY A 283 22.35 -8.59 -17.71
C GLY A 283 20.92 -9.10 -17.80
N PHE A 284 20.30 -9.00 -18.96
CA PHE A 284 18.89 -9.33 -19.13
C PHE A 284 18.60 -9.92 -20.52
N ALA A 285 17.52 -10.68 -20.62
CA ALA A 285 17.10 -11.32 -21.85
C ALA A 285 15.58 -11.41 -21.92
N THR A 286 15.02 -11.39 -23.13
CA THR A 286 13.64 -11.85 -23.35
C THR A 286 13.55 -13.36 -23.15
N LYS A 287 12.34 -13.92 -23.22
CA LYS A 287 12.11 -15.37 -23.22
C LYS A 287 12.59 -16.05 -24.51
N ASP A 288 12.65 -15.32 -25.63
CA ASP A 288 12.98 -15.86 -26.96
C ASP A 288 14.48 -16.13 -27.14
N ALA A 289 15.34 -15.44 -26.39
CA ALA A 289 16.78 -15.66 -26.42
C ALA A 289 17.14 -17.06 -25.88
N THR A 290 18.09 -17.75 -26.53
CA THR A 290 18.56 -19.06 -26.03
C THR A 290 19.52 -18.89 -24.85
N MET A 291 19.48 -19.82 -23.88
CA MET A 291 20.36 -19.80 -22.70
C MET A 291 21.66 -20.62 -22.87
N SER A 292 21.90 -21.17 -24.06
CA SER A 292 23.06 -22.04 -24.37
C SER A 292 24.35 -21.29 -24.73
N ARG A 293 24.29 -19.96 -24.71
CA ARG A 293 25.38 -19.03 -25.06
C ARG A 293 25.44 -17.88 -24.03
N PRO A 294 26.55 -17.12 -23.96
CA PRO A 294 26.69 -16.04 -22.99
C PRO A 294 25.59 -14.98 -23.11
N VAL A 295 25.14 -14.44 -21.97
CA VAL A 295 24.14 -13.35 -21.95
C VAL A 295 24.69 -12.15 -22.73
N GLY A 296 23.91 -11.65 -23.69
CA GLY A 296 24.30 -10.61 -24.64
C GLY A 296 24.70 -11.09 -26.03
N TRP A 297 24.99 -12.38 -26.24
CA TRP A 297 25.47 -12.91 -27.53
C TRP A 297 24.37 -13.37 -28.49
N GLU A 298 23.17 -13.64 -27.95
CA GLU A 298 21.96 -14.00 -28.68
C GLU A 298 21.08 -12.78 -28.91
N GLU A 299 20.32 -12.77 -30.02
CA GLU A 299 19.27 -11.77 -30.25
C GLU A 299 18.32 -11.68 -29.04
N ASN A 300 17.89 -10.46 -28.73
CA ASN A 300 17.07 -10.15 -27.55
C ASN A 300 17.70 -10.54 -26.20
N SER A 301 19.03 -10.53 -26.13
CA SER A 301 19.84 -10.63 -24.91
C SER A 301 20.87 -9.50 -24.82
N TRP A 302 21.12 -8.99 -23.61
CA TRP A 302 22.06 -7.91 -23.31
C TRP A 302 22.86 -8.24 -22.05
N GLY A 303 24.19 -8.11 -22.09
CA GLY A 303 25.05 -8.51 -20.98
C GLY A 303 26.36 -7.74 -20.89
N TYR A 304 26.84 -7.55 -19.66
CA TYR A 304 28.13 -6.97 -19.31
C TYR A 304 29.06 -8.07 -18.80
N HIS A 305 30.22 -8.23 -19.44
CA HIS A 305 31.12 -9.39 -19.28
C HIS A 305 32.32 -9.04 -18.38
N GLY A 306 32.69 -9.97 -17.48
CA GLY A 306 33.69 -9.73 -16.45
C GLY A 306 35.14 -9.67 -16.93
N ASP A 307 35.47 -10.39 -18.00
CA ASP A 307 36.85 -10.62 -18.46
C ASP A 307 37.42 -9.49 -19.31
N ASP A 308 36.57 -8.81 -20.08
CA ASP A 308 36.97 -7.74 -20.99
C ASP A 308 36.30 -6.39 -20.69
N GLY A 309 35.33 -6.35 -19.76
CA GLY A 309 34.58 -5.15 -19.40
C GLY A 309 33.66 -4.63 -20.50
N ARG A 310 33.34 -5.46 -21.52
CA ARG A 310 32.49 -5.06 -22.65
C ARG A 310 31.03 -5.35 -22.40
N CYS A 311 30.17 -4.59 -23.09
CA CYS A 311 28.75 -4.88 -23.20
C CYS A 311 28.43 -5.50 -24.56
N PHE A 312 27.66 -6.58 -24.52
CA PHE A 312 27.18 -7.34 -25.66
C PHE A 312 25.66 -7.15 -25.77
N SER A 313 25.15 -7.09 -27.00
CA SER A 313 23.74 -6.75 -27.27
C SER A 313 23.33 -7.41 -28.58
N GLY A 314 22.60 -8.51 -28.51
CA GLY A 314 22.16 -9.27 -29.68
C GLY A 314 23.26 -9.98 -30.48
N THR A 315 24.53 -9.90 -30.08
CA THR A 315 25.67 -10.24 -30.94
C THR A 315 26.91 -10.63 -30.13
N ASN A 316 27.79 -11.45 -30.71
CA ASN A 316 29.08 -11.83 -30.13
C ASN A 316 30.17 -10.72 -30.23
N THR A 317 29.81 -9.51 -30.63
CA THR A 317 30.75 -8.40 -30.89
C THR A 317 30.56 -7.29 -29.86
N GLY A 318 31.24 -7.44 -28.72
CA GLY A 318 31.11 -6.55 -27.57
C GLY A 318 31.67 -5.14 -27.81
N ARG A 319 31.05 -4.15 -27.18
CA ARG A 319 31.48 -2.74 -27.19
C ARG A 319 32.23 -2.42 -25.88
N PRO A 320 33.38 -1.71 -25.90
CA PRO A 320 34.01 -1.20 -24.69
C PRO A 320 33.04 -0.37 -23.86
N PHE A 321 32.94 -0.67 -22.56
CA PHE A 321 31.96 -0.03 -21.68
C PHE A 321 32.50 0.27 -20.28
N GLY A 322 32.95 -0.76 -19.56
CA GLY A 322 33.31 -0.67 -18.14
C GLY A 322 34.66 -1.31 -17.81
N PRO A 323 35.06 -1.29 -16.53
CA PRO A 323 36.19 -2.08 -16.04
C PRO A 323 35.88 -3.59 -16.11
N THR A 324 36.90 -4.43 -15.97
CA THR A 324 36.70 -5.85 -15.69
C THR A 324 36.17 -6.08 -14.27
N PHE A 325 35.59 -7.25 -13.99
CA PHE A 325 35.14 -7.63 -12.65
C PHE A 325 35.41 -9.10 -12.32
N SER A 326 35.57 -9.41 -11.03
CA SER A 326 35.99 -10.74 -10.57
C SER A 326 35.52 -11.02 -9.13
N THR A 327 36.02 -12.09 -8.52
CA THR A 327 35.73 -12.50 -7.14
C THR A 327 35.77 -11.33 -6.16
N GLY A 328 34.69 -11.14 -5.41
CA GLY A 328 34.50 -10.07 -4.43
C GLY A 328 33.79 -8.83 -4.97
N ASP A 329 33.73 -8.62 -6.28
CA ASP A 329 32.96 -7.52 -6.87
C ASP A 329 31.44 -7.78 -6.81
N ILE A 330 30.68 -6.68 -6.73
CA ILE A 330 29.22 -6.64 -6.81
C ILE A 330 28.84 -5.83 -8.05
N ILE A 331 28.10 -6.45 -8.96
CA ILE A 331 27.68 -5.89 -10.24
C ILE A 331 26.17 -5.74 -10.24
N GLY A 332 25.70 -4.50 -10.33
CA GLY A 332 24.28 -4.20 -10.48
C GLY A 332 23.89 -4.00 -11.92
N CYS A 333 22.66 -4.38 -12.25
CA CYS A 333 22.04 -4.14 -13.54
C CYS A 333 20.69 -3.45 -13.31
N GLY A 334 20.50 -2.31 -13.96
CA GLY A 334 19.27 -1.52 -13.89
C GLY A 334 18.69 -1.24 -15.26
N VAL A 335 17.38 -1.40 -15.41
CA VAL A 335 16.62 -1.03 -16.60
C VAL A 335 15.66 0.09 -16.25
N ASN A 336 15.72 1.18 -16.99
CA ASN A 336 14.82 2.32 -16.92
C ASN A 336 13.84 2.22 -18.09
N PHE A 337 12.59 1.88 -17.76
CA PHE A 337 11.53 1.65 -18.73
C PHE A 337 10.96 2.96 -19.30
N ARG A 338 11.00 4.08 -18.55
CA ARG A 338 10.61 5.42 -19.05
C ARG A 338 11.45 5.83 -20.27
N ASP A 339 12.76 5.69 -20.14
CA ASP A 339 13.74 6.16 -21.13
C ASP A 339 14.23 5.02 -22.06
N HIS A 340 13.71 3.79 -21.88
CA HIS A 340 14.16 2.55 -22.53
C HIS A 340 15.69 2.37 -22.55
N THR A 341 16.35 2.61 -21.41
CA THR A 341 17.81 2.49 -21.27
C THR A 341 18.18 1.46 -20.20
N ALA A 342 19.33 0.79 -20.37
CA ALA A 342 19.91 -0.06 -19.34
C ALA A 342 21.30 0.42 -18.93
N PHE A 343 21.59 0.31 -17.63
CA PHE A 343 22.85 0.73 -17.01
C PHE A 343 23.39 -0.37 -16.09
N PHE A 344 24.70 -0.33 -15.86
CA PHE A 344 25.35 -1.19 -14.89
C PHE A 344 26.05 -0.38 -13.80
N THR A 345 26.22 -1.01 -12.64
CA THR A 345 26.99 -0.49 -11.51
C THR A 345 28.10 -1.49 -11.16
N LYS A 346 29.16 -1.01 -10.53
CA LYS A 346 30.18 -1.83 -9.89
C LYS A 346 30.46 -1.29 -8.50
N ASN A 347 30.33 -2.13 -7.48
CA ASN A 347 30.64 -1.82 -6.08
C ASN A 347 30.01 -0.49 -5.61
N GLY A 348 28.73 -0.28 -5.93
CA GLY A 348 27.97 0.92 -5.57
C GLY A 348 28.18 2.15 -6.47
N VAL A 349 28.98 2.06 -7.54
CA VAL A 349 29.22 3.16 -8.48
C VAL A 349 28.59 2.85 -9.84
N LYS A 350 27.75 3.74 -10.35
CA LYS A 350 27.17 3.64 -11.71
C LYS A 350 28.24 3.89 -12.77
N ILE A 351 28.41 2.93 -13.68
CA ILE A 351 29.42 2.97 -14.75
C ILE A 351 28.95 3.89 -15.88
N GLY A 352 27.71 3.70 -16.34
CA GLY A 352 27.13 4.42 -17.47
C GLY A 352 25.91 3.71 -18.03
N VAL A 353 25.31 4.27 -19.09
CA VAL A 353 24.28 3.60 -19.88
C VAL A 353 24.97 2.70 -20.91
N ALA A 354 24.65 1.41 -20.88
CA ALA A 354 25.23 0.39 -21.75
C ALA A 354 24.36 0.12 -22.99
N VAL A 355 23.04 0.24 -22.82
CA VAL A 355 22.03 -0.06 -23.86
C VAL A 355 21.07 1.12 -23.95
N ASN A 356 20.88 1.62 -25.16
CA ASN A 356 19.76 2.49 -25.53
C ASN A 356 18.75 1.65 -26.32
N ASP A 357 17.50 2.11 -26.38
CA ASP A 357 16.42 1.47 -27.15
C ASP A 357 16.15 0.00 -26.71
N VAL A 358 16.10 -0.22 -25.40
CA VAL A 358 15.69 -1.50 -24.80
C VAL A 358 14.28 -1.87 -25.29
N VAL A 359 14.09 -3.13 -25.68
CA VAL A 359 12.83 -3.63 -26.25
C VAL A 359 11.65 -3.47 -25.30
N ARG A 360 10.49 -3.10 -25.84
CA ARG A 360 9.20 -3.03 -25.11
C ARG A 360 8.54 -4.42 -25.00
N SER A 361 9.27 -5.39 -24.46
CA SER A 361 8.78 -6.75 -24.25
C SER A 361 9.20 -7.28 -22.88
N LYS A 362 8.64 -8.42 -22.47
CA LYS A 362 8.93 -9.02 -21.16
C LYS A 362 10.39 -9.50 -21.11
N ILE A 363 11.22 -8.70 -20.45
CA ILE A 363 12.65 -8.97 -20.20
C ILE A 363 12.88 -9.44 -18.76
N PHE A 364 13.76 -10.41 -18.61
CA PHE A 364 14.07 -11.10 -17.38
C PHE A 364 15.51 -10.78 -16.98
N PRO A 365 15.83 -10.62 -15.68
CA PRO A 365 17.21 -10.70 -15.21
C PRO A 365 17.82 -12.01 -15.69
N ALA A 366 19.07 -11.96 -16.15
CA ALA A 366 19.78 -13.08 -16.74
C ALA A 366 21.26 -13.07 -16.34
N ILE A 367 21.84 -14.26 -16.23
CA ILE A 367 23.26 -14.45 -15.95
C ILE A 367 23.81 -15.67 -16.68
N SER A 368 25.06 -15.61 -17.13
CA SER A 368 25.78 -16.77 -17.65
C SER A 368 27.12 -17.00 -16.97
N LEU A 369 27.44 -18.28 -16.73
CA LEU A 369 28.67 -18.81 -16.16
C LEU A 369 29.32 -19.77 -17.18
N LYS A 370 30.64 -19.97 -17.11
CA LYS A 370 31.37 -20.79 -18.10
C LYS A 370 32.50 -21.64 -17.53
N LYS A 371 33.18 -21.21 -16.45
CA LYS A 371 34.35 -21.90 -15.91
C LYS A 371 33.98 -22.72 -14.68
N PRO A 372 34.29 -24.03 -14.61
CA PRO A 372 33.95 -24.86 -13.46
C PRO A 372 34.48 -24.27 -12.15
N GLY A 373 33.59 -24.12 -11.17
CA GLY A 373 33.84 -23.47 -9.89
C GLY A 373 33.45 -21.99 -9.82
N GLU A 374 32.98 -21.37 -10.92
CA GLU A 374 32.33 -20.06 -10.87
C GLU A 374 31.07 -20.11 -10.01
N HIS A 375 30.91 -19.14 -9.11
CA HIS A 375 29.84 -19.09 -8.11
C HIS A 375 29.42 -17.64 -7.88
N ILE A 376 28.12 -17.38 -7.97
CA ILE A 376 27.50 -16.07 -7.74
C ILE A 376 26.32 -16.20 -6.77
N ILE A 377 25.93 -15.07 -6.18
CA ILE A 377 24.65 -14.91 -5.48
C ILE A 377 23.96 -13.63 -5.97
N VAL A 378 22.64 -13.68 -6.13
CA VAL A 378 21.82 -12.53 -6.55
C VAL A 378 21.07 -11.91 -5.38
N ASN A 379 20.95 -10.60 -5.41
CA ASN A 379 20.04 -9.79 -4.62
C ASN A 379 19.02 -9.12 -5.56
N PHE A 380 17.76 -9.52 -5.48
CA PHE A 380 16.64 -8.87 -6.18
C PHE A 380 15.97 -7.76 -5.33
N GLY A 381 16.53 -7.47 -4.15
CA GLY A 381 16.02 -6.53 -3.15
C GLY A 381 15.64 -7.17 -1.82
N GLN A 382 16.02 -8.43 -1.59
CA GLN A 382 15.87 -9.09 -0.27
C GLN A 382 16.84 -8.52 0.77
N THR A 383 17.97 -7.96 0.34
CA THR A 383 18.93 -7.26 1.20
C THR A 383 19.19 -5.84 0.65
N PRO A 384 19.72 -4.91 1.47
CA PRO A 384 20.10 -3.59 0.99
C PRO A 384 21.11 -3.66 -0.16
N PHE A 385 20.89 -2.85 -1.19
CA PHE A 385 21.81 -2.72 -2.32
C PHE A 385 23.06 -1.91 -1.95
N VAL A 386 24.15 -2.13 -2.68
CA VAL A 386 25.39 -1.34 -2.54
C VAL A 386 25.29 -0.02 -3.32
N TYR A 387 24.55 0.00 -4.43
CA TYR A 387 24.17 1.24 -5.10
C TYR A 387 22.94 1.89 -4.45
N ASP A 388 22.99 3.21 -4.23
CA ASP A 388 21.83 4.01 -3.78
C ASP A 388 20.83 4.21 -4.92
N ILE A 389 20.14 3.11 -5.27
CA ILE A 389 19.04 3.09 -6.24
C ILE A 389 17.83 3.89 -5.72
N ASP A 390 17.64 3.96 -4.41
CA ASP A 390 16.65 4.81 -3.76
C ASP A 390 16.84 6.29 -4.11
N ASP A 391 18.07 6.81 -4.16
CA ASP A 391 18.32 8.19 -4.60
C ASP A 391 18.03 8.41 -6.09
N MET A 392 18.35 7.44 -6.94
CA MET A 392 18.00 7.49 -8.35
C MET A 392 16.47 7.55 -8.55
N MET A 393 15.70 6.80 -7.76
CA MET A 393 14.23 6.87 -7.77
C MET A 393 13.72 8.23 -7.27
N ARG A 394 14.21 8.71 -6.11
CA ARG A 394 13.87 10.06 -5.59
C ARG A 394 14.19 11.15 -6.63
N GLY A 395 15.30 11.01 -7.35
CA GLY A 395 15.71 11.92 -8.43
C GLY A 395 14.76 11.91 -9.63
N GLN A 396 14.26 10.75 -10.05
CA GLN A 396 13.24 10.69 -11.12
C GLN A 396 11.91 11.28 -10.68
N ARG A 397 11.45 10.98 -9.47
CA ARG A 397 10.22 11.54 -8.89
C ARG A 397 10.26 13.07 -8.84
N ARG A 398 11.37 13.64 -8.39
CA ARG A 398 11.56 15.10 -8.39
C ARG A 398 11.49 15.68 -9.80
N LYS A 399 12.07 15.05 -10.81
CA LYS A 399 11.96 15.51 -12.21
C LYS A 399 10.52 15.51 -12.70
N ILE A 400 9.75 14.45 -12.44
CA ILE A 400 8.33 14.41 -12.82
C ILE A 400 7.53 15.48 -12.08
N GLN A 401 7.79 15.67 -10.78
CA GLN A 401 7.14 16.73 -10.00
C GLN A 401 7.48 18.13 -10.55
N ASP A 402 8.75 18.39 -10.85
CA ASP A 402 9.25 19.59 -11.50
C ASP A 402 8.65 19.81 -12.91
N GLU A 403 8.28 18.74 -13.64
CA GLU A 403 7.59 18.79 -14.94
C GLU A 403 6.10 19.13 -14.75
N ILE A 404 5.43 18.53 -13.76
CA ILE A 404 4.03 18.80 -13.39
C ILE A 404 3.86 20.27 -12.94
N GLU A 405 4.70 20.76 -12.03
CA GLU A 405 4.64 22.14 -11.51
C GLU A 405 4.89 23.23 -12.57
N LYS A 406 5.48 22.87 -13.72
CA LYS A 406 5.71 23.77 -14.85
C LYS A 406 4.66 23.66 -15.96
N THR A 407 3.66 22.80 -15.79
CA THR A 407 2.61 22.56 -16.80
C THR A 407 1.67 23.77 -16.91
N ASP A 408 1.39 24.21 -18.13
CA ASP A 408 0.53 25.37 -18.41
C ASP A 408 -0.95 25.06 -18.09
N VAL A 409 -1.43 25.58 -16.96
CA VAL A 409 -2.82 25.45 -16.49
C VAL A 409 -3.80 26.43 -17.14
N SER A 410 -3.33 27.41 -17.94
CA SER A 410 -4.18 28.48 -18.50
C SER A 410 -5.28 28.02 -19.46
N ARG A 411 -5.23 26.75 -19.88
CA ARG A 411 -6.15 26.13 -20.84
C ARG A 411 -7.11 25.11 -20.22
N LEU A 412 -7.08 24.91 -18.89
CA LEU A 412 -7.90 23.89 -18.22
C LEU A 412 -9.40 24.15 -18.35
N GLU A 413 -9.84 25.40 -18.20
CA GLU A 413 -11.22 25.83 -18.46
C GLU A 413 -11.25 27.24 -19.05
N SER A 414 -12.16 27.46 -19.99
CA SER A 414 -12.31 28.73 -20.70
C SER A 414 -12.92 29.81 -19.80
N GLY A 415 -12.08 30.79 -19.42
CA GLY A 415 -12.51 31.97 -18.66
C GLY A 415 -12.45 31.84 -17.13
N LEU A 416 -11.89 30.74 -16.59
CA LEU A 416 -11.59 30.61 -15.16
C LEU A 416 -10.07 30.47 -14.95
N GLY A 417 -9.54 31.16 -13.93
CA GLY A 417 -8.20 30.88 -13.43
C GLY A 417 -8.15 29.56 -12.66
N GLU A 418 -6.96 29.01 -12.44
CA GLU A 418 -6.75 27.77 -11.67
C GLU A 418 -7.43 27.82 -10.30
N THR A 419 -7.23 28.92 -9.56
CA THR A 419 -7.85 29.13 -8.24
C THR A 419 -9.38 29.17 -8.31
N ASP A 420 -9.96 29.83 -9.32
CA ASP A 420 -11.42 29.88 -9.51
C ASP A 420 -11.99 28.51 -9.87
N LEU A 421 -11.28 27.75 -10.72
CA LEU A 421 -11.66 26.39 -11.08
C LEU A 421 -11.64 25.45 -9.86
N ILE A 422 -10.59 25.52 -9.03
CA ILE A 422 -10.51 24.74 -7.78
C ILE A 422 -11.64 25.13 -6.82
N GLN A 423 -11.89 26.43 -6.62
CA GLN A 423 -13.00 26.92 -5.80
C GLN A 423 -14.36 26.41 -6.31
N ALA A 424 -14.59 26.45 -7.63
CA ALA A 424 -15.81 25.94 -8.25
C ALA A 424 -15.97 24.42 -8.08
N LEU A 425 -14.90 23.64 -8.24
CA LEU A 425 -14.92 22.18 -8.04
C LEU A 425 -15.22 21.81 -6.58
N VAL A 426 -14.60 22.48 -5.61
CA VAL A 426 -14.85 22.24 -4.18
C VAL A 426 -16.28 22.64 -3.81
N LEU A 427 -16.78 23.78 -4.29
CA LEU A 427 -18.16 24.19 -4.02
C LEU A 427 -19.18 23.24 -4.66
N GLN A 428 -18.94 22.80 -5.90
CA GLN A 428 -19.77 21.83 -6.60
C GLN A 428 -19.83 20.50 -5.84
N PHE A 429 -18.70 20.02 -5.32
CA PHE A 429 -18.65 18.83 -4.46
C PHE A 429 -19.48 19.02 -3.17
N LEU A 430 -19.30 20.14 -2.46
CA LEU A 430 -20.04 20.42 -1.23
C LEU A 430 -21.56 20.49 -1.46
N GLN A 431 -22.00 21.06 -2.58
CA GLN A 431 -23.41 21.13 -2.97
C GLN A 431 -23.95 19.76 -3.45
N HIS A 432 -23.15 18.97 -4.15
CA HIS A 432 -23.50 17.63 -4.63
C HIS A 432 -23.84 16.70 -3.47
N ASP A 433 -22.95 16.59 -2.49
CA ASP A 433 -23.07 15.67 -1.34
C ASP A 433 -23.99 16.18 -0.22
N GLY A 434 -24.54 17.39 -0.36
CA GLY A 434 -25.47 17.98 0.61
C GLY A 434 -24.80 18.60 1.83
N TYR A 435 -23.51 18.96 1.75
CA TYR A 435 -22.79 19.75 2.76
C TYR A 435 -23.16 21.25 2.68
N VAL A 436 -24.46 21.57 2.66
CA VAL A 436 -24.98 22.91 2.32
C VAL A 436 -24.49 24.01 3.28
N GLU A 437 -24.40 23.72 4.58
CA GLU A 437 -23.86 24.65 5.59
C GLU A 437 -22.38 24.97 5.32
N THR A 438 -21.58 23.95 5.00
CA THR A 438 -20.16 24.12 4.63
C THR A 438 -20.00 24.84 3.30
N ALA A 439 -20.85 24.54 2.31
CA ALA A 439 -20.89 25.24 1.02
C ALA A 439 -21.17 26.74 1.19
N ARG A 440 -22.09 27.10 2.09
CA ARG A 440 -22.42 28.50 2.40
C ARG A 440 -21.24 29.22 3.06
N ALA A 441 -20.67 28.65 4.11
CA ALA A 441 -19.50 29.22 4.77
C ALA A 441 -18.29 29.36 3.81
N PHE A 442 -18.08 28.39 2.93
CA PHE A 442 -17.00 28.44 1.93
C PHE A 442 -17.24 29.51 0.86
N ALA A 443 -18.46 29.69 0.37
CA ALA A 443 -18.77 30.76 -0.59
C ALA A 443 -18.70 32.16 0.05
N GLU A 444 -19.06 32.30 1.32
CA GLU A 444 -18.85 33.53 2.09
C GLU A 444 -17.35 33.86 2.23
N ASP A 445 -16.50 32.88 2.55
CA ASP A 445 -15.05 33.06 2.62
C ASP A 445 -14.42 33.40 1.25
N ILE A 446 -14.81 32.70 0.17
CA ILE A 446 -14.38 33.05 -1.20
C ILE A 446 -14.76 34.50 -1.53
N LYS A 447 -15.98 34.93 -1.18
CA LYS A 447 -16.44 36.30 -1.42
C LYS A 447 -15.59 37.30 -0.63
N LEU A 448 -15.36 37.08 0.66
CA LEU A 448 -14.51 37.94 1.50
C LEU A 448 -13.08 38.05 0.95
N GLN A 449 -12.50 36.95 0.48
CA GLN A 449 -11.18 36.96 -0.15
C GLN A 449 -11.16 37.76 -1.46
N LYS A 450 -12.17 37.60 -2.32
CA LYS A 450 -12.30 38.36 -3.58
C LYS A 450 -12.54 39.85 -3.33
N GLU A 451 -13.32 40.20 -2.31
CA GLU A 451 -13.51 41.59 -1.87
C GLU A 451 -12.22 42.20 -1.31
N ALA A 452 -11.45 41.45 -0.51
CA ALA A 452 -10.17 41.90 0.05
C ALA A 452 -9.05 42.07 -1.00
N LEU A 453 -9.13 41.33 -2.11
CA LEU A 453 -8.21 41.43 -3.25
C LEU A 453 -8.65 42.46 -4.31
N ASN A 454 -9.86 43.02 -4.19
CA ASN A 454 -10.38 43.97 -5.16
C ASN A 454 -9.80 45.37 -4.94
N LEU A 455 -9.07 45.88 -5.94
CA LEU A 455 -8.41 47.18 -5.93
C LEU A 455 -9.35 48.35 -6.33
N ASP A 456 -10.52 48.07 -6.93
CA ASP A 456 -11.49 49.08 -7.34
C ASP A 456 -12.85 48.89 -6.61
N PRO A 457 -13.22 49.80 -5.68
CA PRO A 457 -14.46 49.67 -4.91
C PRO A 457 -15.75 49.84 -5.73
N ASN A 458 -15.68 50.24 -7.01
CA ASN A 458 -16.86 50.30 -7.88
C ASN A 458 -17.16 48.98 -8.60
N VAL A 459 -16.27 47.98 -8.56
CA VAL A 459 -16.53 46.67 -9.16
C VAL A 459 -17.20 45.77 -8.13
N THR A 460 -18.49 45.47 -8.32
CA THR A 460 -19.21 44.50 -7.49
C THR A 460 -18.72 43.10 -7.79
N VAL A 461 -18.16 42.41 -6.78
CA VAL A 461 -17.90 40.97 -6.87
C VAL A 461 -19.25 40.25 -6.92
N ASP A 462 -19.57 39.61 -8.03
CA ASP A 462 -20.75 38.76 -8.14
C ASP A 462 -20.68 37.65 -7.09
N GLY A 463 -21.59 37.71 -6.10
CA GLY A 463 -21.69 36.69 -5.08
C GLY A 463 -22.05 35.35 -5.72
N ILE A 464 -21.36 34.28 -5.33
CA ILE A 464 -21.69 32.94 -5.82
C ILE A 464 -23.13 32.65 -5.37
N ASN A 465 -24.03 32.57 -6.34
CA ASN A 465 -25.45 32.49 -6.06
C ASN A 465 -25.82 31.06 -5.63
N ILE A 466 -25.56 30.77 -4.35
CA ILE A 466 -26.24 29.71 -3.63
C ILE A 466 -27.70 30.15 -3.48
N LYS A 467 -28.47 30.03 -4.56
CA LYS A 467 -29.89 29.75 -4.41
C LYS A 467 -29.94 28.48 -3.58
N ASP A 468 -30.68 28.52 -2.48
CA ASP A 468 -30.99 27.32 -1.72
C ASP A 468 -31.79 26.41 -2.66
N ASP A 469 -31.09 25.52 -3.38
CA ASP A 469 -31.67 24.40 -4.10
C ASP A 469 -32.47 23.65 -3.04
N GLU A 470 -33.81 23.72 -3.12
CA GLU A 470 -34.70 23.11 -2.12
C GLU A 470 -34.37 21.62 -1.97
N ASP A 471 -34.01 21.00 -3.10
CA ASP A 471 -33.40 19.69 -3.21
C ASP A 471 -32.19 19.50 -2.30
N ALA A 472 -31.20 20.40 -2.31
CA ALA A 472 -29.97 20.27 -1.53
C ALA A 472 -30.25 20.29 -0.02
N ASN A 473 -31.16 21.15 0.43
CA ASN A 473 -31.64 21.17 1.83
C ASN A 473 -32.41 19.87 2.16
N ASN A 474 -33.24 19.38 1.25
CA ASN A 474 -33.96 18.11 1.41
C ASN A 474 -33.01 16.90 1.43
N ARG A 475 -31.96 16.86 0.59
CA ARG A 475 -30.90 15.84 0.62
C ARG A 475 -30.09 15.93 1.92
N GLN A 476 -29.75 17.13 2.40
CA GLN A 476 -29.09 17.32 3.70
C GLN A 476 -29.92 16.73 4.85
N LYS A 477 -31.25 16.97 4.89
CA LYS A 477 -32.16 16.39 5.90
C LYS A 477 -32.16 14.86 5.86
N ILE A 478 -32.18 14.26 4.67
CA ILE A 478 -32.15 12.80 4.46
C ILE A 478 -30.80 12.23 4.92
N ARG A 479 -29.69 12.80 4.42
CA ARG A 479 -28.31 12.42 4.78
C ARG A 479 -28.09 12.48 6.30
N LYS A 480 -28.48 13.59 6.94
CA LYS A 480 -28.39 13.76 8.39
C LYS A 480 -29.14 12.66 9.15
N ALA A 481 -30.36 12.32 8.72
CA ALA A 481 -31.13 11.24 9.34
C ALA A 481 -30.43 9.85 9.20
N ILE A 482 -29.81 9.55 8.06
CA ILE A 482 -29.03 8.32 7.88
C ILE A 482 -27.78 8.30 8.78
N LEU A 483 -27.02 9.40 8.81
CA LEU A 483 -25.79 9.52 9.61
C LEU A 483 -26.08 9.48 11.13
N GLU A 484 -27.21 10.00 11.58
CA GLU A 484 -27.71 9.87 12.96
C GLU A 484 -28.14 8.42 13.29
N GLY A 485 -28.54 7.62 12.29
CA GLY A 485 -29.08 6.27 12.46
C GLY A 485 -30.62 6.24 12.57
N ASN A 486 -31.30 7.30 12.16
CA ASN A 486 -32.75 7.41 12.10
C ASN A 486 -33.24 7.11 10.67
N ILE A 487 -33.16 5.84 10.28
CA ILE A 487 -33.45 5.39 8.91
C ILE A 487 -34.93 5.57 8.55
N ASP A 488 -35.86 5.43 9.51
CA ASP A 488 -37.28 5.69 9.29
C ASP A 488 -37.56 7.14 8.86
N ARG A 489 -36.86 8.11 9.47
CA ARG A 489 -36.94 9.51 9.06
C ARG A 489 -36.34 9.74 7.67
N ALA A 490 -35.27 9.02 7.31
CA ALA A 490 -34.67 9.08 5.98
C ALA A 490 -35.60 8.49 4.90
N LEU A 491 -36.21 7.33 5.15
CA LEU A 491 -37.22 6.70 4.28
C LEU A 491 -38.42 7.63 4.06
N LYS A 492 -38.98 8.18 5.16
CA LYS A 492 -40.10 9.12 5.10
C LYS A 492 -39.78 10.37 4.30
N HIS A 493 -38.66 11.02 4.59
CA HIS A 493 -38.23 12.22 3.85
C HIS A 493 -38.00 11.93 2.37
N THR A 494 -37.38 10.80 2.04
CA THR A 494 -37.15 10.40 0.64
C THR A 494 -38.47 10.18 -0.10
N HIS A 495 -39.43 9.48 0.51
CA HIS A 495 -40.74 9.27 -0.11
C HIS A 495 -41.55 10.57 -0.27
N VAL A 496 -41.40 11.52 0.66
CA VAL A 496 -42.07 12.84 0.58
C VAL A 496 -41.46 13.75 -0.49
N TYR A 497 -40.13 13.84 -0.56
CA TYR A 497 -39.45 14.78 -1.48
C TYR A 497 -39.16 14.16 -2.86
N TYR A 498 -38.91 12.85 -2.94
CA TYR A 498 -38.43 12.14 -4.13
C TYR A 498 -39.16 10.79 -4.33
N PRO A 499 -40.50 10.80 -4.53
CA PRO A 499 -41.32 9.59 -4.42
C PRO A 499 -40.93 8.43 -5.35
N ARG A 500 -40.35 8.71 -6.53
CA ARG A 500 -39.96 7.70 -7.53
C ARG A 500 -38.60 7.05 -7.31
N VAL A 501 -37.74 7.61 -6.44
CA VAL A 501 -36.35 7.15 -6.30
C VAL A 501 -36.25 5.68 -5.92
N PHE A 502 -37.15 5.18 -5.07
CA PHE A 502 -37.16 3.77 -4.67
C PHE A 502 -37.74 2.82 -5.72
N ASP A 503 -38.65 3.29 -6.57
CA ASP A 503 -39.18 2.52 -7.71
C ASP A 503 -38.10 2.35 -8.78
N GLU A 504 -37.35 3.42 -9.05
CA GLU A 504 -36.26 3.45 -10.04
C GLU A 504 -34.98 2.77 -9.52
N ASN A 505 -34.73 2.79 -8.20
CA ASN A 505 -33.50 2.29 -7.56
C ASN A 505 -33.80 1.27 -6.43
N VAL A 506 -34.48 0.17 -6.78
CA VAL A 506 -34.87 -0.90 -5.84
C VAL A 506 -33.70 -1.43 -4.99
N GLN A 507 -32.48 -1.46 -5.53
CA GLN A 507 -31.28 -1.90 -4.78
C GLN A 507 -30.89 -0.94 -3.64
N VAL A 508 -31.06 0.38 -3.85
CA VAL A 508 -30.79 1.39 -2.82
C VAL A 508 -31.86 1.32 -1.73
N HIS A 509 -33.12 1.11 -2.11
CA HIS A 509 -34.20 0.85 -1.16
C HIS A 509 -33.91 -0.39 -0.29
N PHE A 510 -33.53 -1.52 -0.90
CA PHE A 510 -33.12 -2.73 -0.18
C PHE A 510 -31.98 -2.48 0.80
N LYS A 511 -30.88 -1.84 0.37
CA LYS A 511 -29.75 -1.49 1.25
C LYS A 511 -30.15 -0.59 2.42
N LEU A 512 -31.05 0.37 2.20
CA LEU A 512 -31.58 1.24 3.24
C LEU A 512 -32.46 0.45 4.23
N CYS A 513 -33.29 -0.49 3.74
CA CYS A 513 -34.08 -1.40 4.58
C CYS A 513 -33.20 -2.33 5.43
N CYS A 514 -32.14 -2.90 4.84
CA CYS A 514 -31.09 -3.64 5.55
C CYS A 514 -30.42 -2.78 6.63
N ARG A 515 -30.07 -1.54 6.29
CA ARG A 515 -29.46 -0.62 7.27
C ARG A 515 -30.41 -0.28 8.42
N LYS A 516 -31.71 -0.12 8.16
CA LYS A 516 -32.72 0.03 9.23
C LYS A 516 -32.64 -1.13 10.23
N PHE A 517 -32.60 -2.39 9.75
CA PHE A 517 -32.50 -3.56 10.62
C PHE A 517 -31.22 -3.54 11.45
N ILE A 518 -30.07 -3.27 10.83
CA ILE A 518 -28.76 -3.15 11.52
C ILE A 518 -28.80 -2.05 12.60
N GLU A 519 -29.45 -0.91 12.34
CA GLU A 519 -29.63 0.16 13.34
C GLU A 519 -30.59 -0.24 14.47
N MET A 520 -31.63 -1.05 14.21
CA MET A 520 -32.49 -1.62 15.26
C MET A 520 -31.70 -2.59 16.15
N VAL A 521 -30.99 -3.56 15.56
CA VAL A 521 -30.10 -4.50 16.27
C VAL A 521 -29.09 -3.73 17.14
N ARG A 522 -28.46 -2.66 16.61
CA ARG A 522 -27.50 -1.87 17.40
C ARG A 522 -28.16 -1.20 18.61
N LYS A 523 -29.36 -0.62 18.44
CA LYS A 523 -30.10 0.01 19.56
C LYS A 523 -30.48 -1.02 20.62
N THR A 524 -30.97 -2.19 20.22
CA THR A 524 -31.29 -3.32 21.12
C THR A 524 -30.06 -3.74 21.93
N ALA A 525 -28.92 -3.98 21.27
CA ALA A 525 -27.67 -4.37 21.94
C ALA A 525 -27.14 -3.27 22.90
N GLN A 526 -27.29 -1.99 22.52
CA GLN A 526 -26.92 -0.84 23.37
C GLN A 526 -27.80 -0.72 24.61
N LEU A 527 -29.13 -0.85 24.47
CA LEU A 527 -30.07 -0.75 25.58
C LEU A 527 -29.92 -1.93 26.54
N ARG A 528 -29.77 -3.16 26.02
CA ARG A 528 -29.45 -4.36 26.80
C ARG A 528 -28.16 -4.19 27.62
N SER A 529 -27.07 -3.75 26.97
CA SER A 529 -25.80 -3.48 27.67
C SER A 529 -25.91 -2.38 28.74
N ALA A 530 -26.75 -1.36 28.51
CA ALA A 530 -26.99 -0.30 29.49
C ALA A 530 -27.75 -0.82 30.73
N ILE A 531 -28.77 -1.66 30.53
CA ILE A 531 -29.52 -2.32 31.61
C ILE A 531 -28.59 -3.24 32.42
N ASP A 532 -27.82 -4.11 31.76
CA ASP A 532 -26.87 -5.01 32.41
C ASP A 532 -25.86 -4.23 33.29
N SER A 533 -25.35 -3.09 32.80
CA SER A 533 -24.41 -2.23 33.54
C SER A 533 -25.03 -1.53 34.75
N LYS A 534 -26.34 -1.19 34.70
CA LYS A 534 -27.07 -0.65 35.86
C LYS A 534 -27.30 -1.75 36.91
N MET A 535 -27.58 -2.98 36.48
CA MET A 535 -27.77 -4.11 37.38
C MET A 535 -26.46 -4.55 38.07
N SER A 536 -25.30 -4.47 37.40
CA SER A 536 -24.01 -4.87 38.01
C SER A 536 -23.51 -3.95 39.11
N ASN A 537 -23.93 -2.67 39.13
CA ASN A 537 -23.52 -1.70 40.15
C ASN A 537 -24.39 -1.72 41.42
N GLY A 538 -25.47 -2.51 41.44
CA GLY A 538 -26.38 -2.65 42.58
C GLY A 538 -25.89 -3.67 43.63
N HIS A 539 -24.97 -3.29 44.51
CA HIS A 539 -24.67 -4.12 45.69
C HIS A 539 -25.85 -4.10 46.68
N ARG A 540 -26.51 -5.27 46.85
CA ARG A 540 -27.52 -5.50 47.89
C ARG A 540 -26.98 -5.14 49.29
N PRO A 541 -27.64 -4.25 50.07
CA PRO A 541 -27.34 -4.10 51.49
C PRO A 541 -27.96 -5.29 52.26
N GLY A 542 -27.21 -6.39 52.38
CA GLY A 542 -27.82 -7.65 52.84
C GLY A 542 -26.87 -8.80 53.19
N SER A 543 -25.67 -8.52 53.72
CA SER A 543 -24.92 -9.50 54.52
C SER A 543 -23.90 -8.82 55.43
N SER A 544 -24.03 -9.10 56.72
CA SER A 544 -23.28 -8.56 57.86
C SER A 544 -21.75 -8.44 57.71
N SER A 545 -21.21 -7.27 58.01
CA SER A 545 -19.94 -7.12 58.72
C SER A 545 -20.12 -6.09 59.83
N ILE A 546 -19.69 -6.43 61.05
CA ILE A 546 -19.86 -5.59 62.23
C ILE A 546 -18.69 -4.60 62.33
N SER A 547 -18.98 -3.32 62.51
CA SER A 547 -18.02 -2.36 63.09
C SER A 547 -18.83 -1.26 63.77
N GLN A 548 -18.76 -1.22 65.09
CA GLN A 548 -19.41 -0.21 65.91
C GLN A 548 -18.74 1.15 65.68
N ASP A 549 -19.53 2.21 65.58
CA ASP A 549 -19.34 3.32 66.50
C ASP A 549 -20.69 3.98 66.82
N MET A 550 -20.77 4.61 67.99
CA MET A 550 -21.99 5.20 68.54
C MET A 550 -21.90 6.72 68.49
N ASP A 551 -22.99 7.39 68.11
CA ASP A 551 -23.37 8.63 68.78
C ASP A 551 -24.88 8.89 68.69
N VAL A 552 -25.38 9.61 69.69
CA VAL A 552 -26.78 9.78 70.12
C VAL A 552 -26.92 11.29 70.40
N ASP A 553 -27.94 12.04 69.97
CA ASP A 553 -29.36 11.89 70.35
C ASP A 553 -30.34 12.87 69.64
N VAL A 554 -31.65 12.64 69.85
CA VAL A 554 -32.81 13.59 69.82
C VAL A 554 -33.41 14.11 68.48
N ASN A 555 -34.49 13.42 68.07
CA ASN A 555 -35.83 13.87 67.63
C ASN A 555 -36.05 14.96 66.56
N GLY A 556 -36.75 14.58 65.48
CA GLY A 556 -37.43 15.52 64.56
C GLY A 556 -38.19 14.89 63.39
N GLU A 557 -39.35 14.27 63.66
CA GLU A 557 -40.45 13.90 62.73
C GLU A 557 -40.19 12.88 61.58
N ASP A 558 -41.22 12.09 61.29
CA ASP A 558 -41.19 10.92 60.41
C ASP A 558 -41.35 11.21 58.90
N ASP A 559 -40.91 10.24 58.10
CA ASP A 559 -41.48 9.81 56.80
C ASP A 559 -41.25 10.64 55.52
N MET A 560 -40.01 10.64 54.99
CA MET A 560 -39.70 11.02 53.58
C MET A 560 -38.58 10.18 52.91
N ALA A 561 -38.36 8.92 53.31
CA ALA A 561 -37.23 8.10 52.83
C ALA A 561 -37.59 6.98 51.82
N TRP A 562 -38.81 6.94 51.28
CA TRP A 562 -39.29 5.85 50.41
C TRP A 562 -39.42 6.21 48.91
N ASN A 563 -39.17 7.47 48.51
CA ASN A 563 -39.45 7.94 47.14
C ASN A 563 -38.30 7.78 46.13
N GLU A 564 -37.07 7.47 46.56
CA GLU A 564 -35.92 7.37 45.64
C GLU A 564 -35.75 5.94 45.08
N HIS A 565 -36.05 4.91 45.89
CA HIS A 565 -36.06 3.50 45.45
C HIS A 565 -37.16 3.23 44.41
N THR A 566 -38.36 3.77 44.61
CA THR A 566 -39.50 3.60 43.70
C THR A 566 -39.25 4.21 42.32
N ASN A 567 -38.48 5.30 42.25
CA ASN A 567 -38.16 5.95 40.98
C ASN A 567 -37.14 5.12 40.17
N PHE A 568 -36.15 4.51 40.84
CA PHE A 568 -35.18 3.63 40.18
C PHE A 568 -35.80 2.32 39.68
N GLU A 569 -36.71 1.71 40.45
CA GLU A 569 -37.45 0.53 40.00
C GLU A 569 -38.37 0.84 38.82
N ALA A 570 -39.11 1.95 38.85
CA ALA A 570 -39.96 2.40 37.74
C ALA A 570 -39.16 2.72 36.46
N ASP A 571 -38.00 3.38 36.58
CA ASP A 571 -37.10 3.67 35.45
C ASP A 571 -36.51 2.39 34.84
N MET A 572 -36.23 1.37 35.66
CA MET A 572 -35.73 0.08 35.22
C MET A 572 -36.82 -0.78 34.57
N GLU A 573 -38.04 -0.80 35.11
CA GLU A 573 -39.19 -1.45 34.48
C GLU A 573 -39.52 -0.80 33.12
N ASN A 574 -39.50 0.53 33.03
CA ASN A 574 -39.71 1.23 31.76
C ASN A 574 -38.61 0.92 30.74
N ALA A 575 -37.32 0.91 31.14
CA ALA A 575 -36.22 0.53 30.26
C ALA A 575 -36.31 -0.94 29.78
N GLN A 576 -36.74 -1.85 30.65
CA GLN A 576 -36.94 -3.26 30.31
C GLN A 576 -38.13 -3.45 29.37
N PHE A 577 -39.22 -2.69 29.56
CA PHE A 577 -40.37 -2.66 28.67
C PHE A 577 -40.02 -2.09 27.28
N GLU A 578 -39.24 -1.00 27.23
CA GLU A 578 -38.69 -0.45 25.99
C GLU A 578 -37.79 -1.45 25.25
N LEU A 579 -36.95 -2.22 25.97
CA LEU A 579 -36.13 -3.26 25.37
C LEU A 579 -36.97 -4.39 24.75
N LEU A 580 -37.95 -4.91 25.49
CA LEU A 580 -38.85 -5.98 25.00
C LEU A 580 -39.63 -5.54 23.75
N LYS A 581 -40.17 -4.32 23.77
CA LYS A 581 -40.86 -3.72 22.62
C LYS A 581 -39.93 -3.56 21.42
N LEU A 582 -38.70 -3.10 21.63
CA LEU A 582 -37.72 -2.92 20.56
C LEU A 582 -37.26 -4.27 19.99
N GLU A 583 -37.15 -5.32 20.82
CA GLU A 583 -36.88 -6.69 20.38
C GLU A 583 -38.03 -7.27 19.53
N GLU A 584 -39.29 -7.05 19.92
CA GLU A 584 -40.46 -7.44 19.13
C GLU A 584 -40.51 -6.70 17.78
N GLU A 585 -40.35 -5.37 17.79
CA GLU A 585 -40.31 -4.56 16.57
C GLU A 585 -39.15 -4.98 15.63
N MET A 586 -37.97 -5.28 16.19
CA MET A 586 -36.80 -5.75 15.43
C MET A 586 -37.07 -7.10 14.76
N LEU A 587 -37.59 -8.08 15.50
CA LEU A 587 -37.88 -9.42 14.97
C LEU A 587 -39.00 -9.36 13.91
N SER A 588 -40.07 -8.60 14.18
CA SER A 588 -41.17 -8.39 13.24
C SER A 588 -40.72 -7.72 11.94
N TYR A 589 -39.90 -6.67 12.04
CA TYR A 589 -39.33 -5.99 10.87
C TYR A 589 -38.37 -6.90 10.08
N GLY A 590 -37.53 -7.68 10.77
CA GLY A 590 -36.67 -8.68 10.13
C GLY A 590 -37.48 -9.72 9.35
N GLN A 591 -38.50 -10.32 9.98
CA GLN A 591 -39.38 -11.31 9.33
C GLN A 591 -40.06 -10.73 8.08
N THR A 592 -40.56 -9.50 8.19
CA THR A 592 -41.19 -8.78 7.07
C THR A 592 -40.20 -8.53 5.93
N LEU A 593 -38.97 -8.09 6.26
CA LEU A 593 -37.89 -7.85 5.30
C LEU A 593 -37.49 -9.14 4.57
N GLY A 594 -37.27 -10.22 5.32
CA GLY A 594 -36.99 -11.54 4.76
C GLY A 594 -38.11 -12.03 3.83
N ALA A 595 -39.38 -11.92 4.25
CA ALA A 595 -40.53 -12.33 3.45
C ALA A 595 -40.70 -11.51 2.16
N THR A 596 -40.41 -10.20 2.19
CA THR A 596 -40.51 -9.32 1.02
C THR A 596 -39.51 -9.68 -0.07
N TYR A 597 -38.29 -10.06 0.30
CA TYR A 597 -37.21 -10.37 -0.63
C TYR A 597 -36.93 -11.88 -0.79
N ALA A 598 -37.74 -12.76 -0.17
CA ALA A 598 -37.57 -14.22 -0.19
C ALA A 598 -37.60 -14.89 -1.58
N ARG A 599 -38.04 -14.16 -2.62
CA ARG A 599 -38.09 -14.63 -4.02
C ARG A 599 -37.31 -13.71 -4.97
N ASP A 600 -36.43 -12.86 -4.44
CA ASP A 600 -35.57 -12.03 -5.25
C ASP A 600 -34.55 -12.91 -6.01
N PRO A 601 -34.40 -12.79 -7.34
CA PRO A 601 -33.48 -13.63 -8.10
C PRO A 601 -31.99 -13.27 -7.91
N ARG A 602 -31.68 -12.20 -7.16
CA ARG A 602 -30.31 -11.69 -6.99
C ARG A 602 -29.61 -12.36 -5.80
N ILE A 603 -28.48 -13.00 -6.06
CA ILE A 603 -27.70 -13.76 -5.05
C ILE A 603 -27.14 -12.83 -3.97
N GLU A 604 -26.86 -11.57 -4.32
CA GLU A 604 -26.40 -10.54 -3.38
C GLU A 604 -27.46 -10.20 -2.34
N VAL A 605 -28.75 -10.29 -2.70
CA VAL A 605 -29.88 -10.01 -1.81
C VAL A 605 -30.04 -11.14 -0.79
N SER A 606 -30.02 -12.40 -1.22
CA SER A 606 -30.10 -13.54 -0.30
C SER A 606 -28.89 -13.58 0.64
N LYS A 607 -27.67 -13.39 0.13
CA LYS A 607 -26.45 -13.36 0.94
C LYS A 607 -26.47 -12.23 1.98
N ALA A 608 -26.84 -11.01 1.58
CA ALA A 608 -26.94 -9.89 2.51
C ALA A 608 -28.03 -10.09 3.59
N LEU A 609 -29.14 -10.76 3.25
CA LEU A 609 -30.15 -11.14 4.23
C LEU A 609 -29.62 -12.17 5.24
N GLU A 610 -28.91 -13.21 4.78
CA GLU A 610 -28.30 -14.24 5.64
C GLU A 610 -27.27 -13.63 6.61
N GLU A 611 -26.35 -12.79 6.11
CA GLU A 611 -25.34 -12.08 6.92
C GLU A 611 -25.98 -11.19 7.99
N ILE A 612 -27.06 -10.47 7.64
CA ILE A 612 -27.74 -9.57 8.56
C ILE A 612 -28.62 -10.33 9.57
N TRP A 613 -29.25 -11.43 9.16
CA TRP A 613 -30.02 -12.29 10.06
C TRP A 613 -29.14 -13.00 11.09
N ALA A 614 -27.90 -13.33 10.74
CA ALA A 614 -26.94 -13.93 11.67
C ALA A 614 -26.72 -13.05 12.92
N LEU A 615 -26.89 -11.73 12.83
CA LEU A 615 -26.81 -10.82 13.99
C LEU A 615 -27.78 -11.18 15.13
N VAL A 616 -28.94 -11.78 14.82
CA VAL A 616 -29.95 -12.17 15.82
C VAL A 616 -29.55 -13.42 16.60
N ALA A 617 -28.62 -14.23 16.06
CA ALA A 617 -28.12 -15.43 16.74
C ALA A 617 -27.18 -15.11 17.93
N TYR A 618 -26.72 -13.86 18.06
CA TYR A 618 -25.79 -13.43 19.10
C TYR A 618 -26.46 -12.54 20.15
N SER A 619 -26.29 -12.86 21.43
CA SER A 619 -26.84 -12.08 22.55
C SER A 619 -26.31 -10.64 22.62
N ASN A 620 -25.09 -10.41 22.10
CA ASN A 620 -24.53 -9.07 21.92
C ASN A 620 -23.63 -9.03 20.67
N PRO A 621 -24.18 -8.71 19.48
CA PRO A 621 -23.42 -8.71 18.24
C PRO A 621 -22.42 -7.55 18.11
N VAL A 622 -22.42 -6.57 19.04
CA VAL A 622 -21.48 -5.43 19.02
C VAL A 622 -20.08 -5.84 19.48
N VAL A 623 -19.97 -6.80 20.40
CA VAL A 623 -18.69 -7.30 20.94
C VAL A 623 -18.15 -8.52 20.19
N GLU A 624 -18.98 -9.16 19.37
CA GLU A 624 -18.66 -10.41 18.69
C GLU A 624 -17.74 -10.16 17.46
N PRO A 625 -16.51 -10.70 17.42
CA PRO A 625 -15.56 -10.42 16.34
C PRO A 625 -16.04 -10.83 14.95
N THR A 626 -16.90 -11.85 14.85
CA THR A 626 -17.40 -12.37 13.58
C THR A 626 -18.40 -11.42 12.89
N VAL A 627 -19.27 -10.74 13.64
CA VAL A 627 -20.38 -9.93 13.07
C VAL A 627 -20.35 -8.44 13.41
N SER A 628 -19.52 -8.01 14.38
CA SER A 628 -19.41 -6.60 14.80
C SER A 628 -19.06 -5.62 13.68
N HIS A 629 -18.39 -6.08 12.62
CA HIS A 629 -18.05 -5.26 11.44
C HIS A 629 -19.30 -4.76 10.68
N LEU A 630 -20.38 -5.56 10.62
CA LEU A 630 -21.67 -5.13 10.04
C LEU A 630 -22.29 -3.98 10.85
N LEU A 631 -22.01 -3.95 12.15
CA LEU A 631 -22.42 -2.93 13.09
C LEU A 631 -21.45 -1.73 13.16
N ASP A 632 -20.53 -1.55 12.20
CA ASP A 632 -19.77 -0.30 12.05
C ASP A 632 -20.71 0.87 11.66
N LYS A 633 -20.43 2.06 12.18
CA LYS A 633 -21.06 3.33 11.77
C LYS A 633 -20.64 3.73 10.35
N LYS A 634 -19.47 3.30 9.85
CA LYS A 634 -19.02 3.59 8.47
C LYS A 634 -20.04 3.20 7.41
N GLY A 635 -20.77 2.11 7.60
CA GLY A 635 -21.85 1.68 6.69
C GLY A 635 -23.01 2.69 6.55
N ARG A 636 -23.15 3.67 7.45
CA ARG A 636 -24.10 4.79 7.28
C ARG A 636 -23.69 5.71 6.14
N VAL A 637 -22.39 5.96 5.98
CA VAL A 637 -21.86 6.87 4.95
C VAL A 637 -22.10 6.29 3.56
N ALA A 638 -21.72 5.02 3.34
CA ALA A 638 -21.94 4.35 2.06
C ALA A 638 -23.41 4.36 1.62
N VAL A 639 -24.34 4.01 2.51
CA VAL A 639 -25.78 4.05 2.21
C VAL A 639 -26.30 5.48 2.00
N ALA A 640 -25.72 6.48 2.67
CA ALA A 640 -26.06 7.89 2.45
C ALA A 640 -25.57 8.40 1.08
N GLU A 641 -24.37 8.02 0.62
CA GLU A 641 -23.88 8.39 -0.71
C GLU A 641 -24.69 7.71 -1.81
N GLU A 642 -24.94 6.41 -1.72
CA GLU A 642 -25.73 5.68 -2.71
C GLU A 642 -27.14 6.28 -2.88
N LEU A 643 -27.77 6.68 -1.77
CA LEU A 643 -29.06 7.37 -1.82
C LEU A 643 -28.95 8.79 -2.38
N ASN A 644 -27.91 9.55 -2.03
CA ASN A 644 -27.69 10.88 -2.60
C ASN A 644 -27.48 10.82 -4.12
N SER A 645 -26.67 9.88 -4.59
CA SER A 645 -26.45 9.59 -6.01
C SER A 645 -27.73 9.18 -6.74
N ALA A 646 -28.58 8.35 -6.14
CA ALA A 646 -29.87 7.94 -6.72
C ALA A 646 -30.87 9.11 -6.80
N ILE A 647 -30.94 9.96 -5.78
CA ILE A 647 -31.75 11.19 -5.80
C ILE A 647 -31.25 12.13 -6.91
N LEU A 648 -29.94 12.37 -7.00
CA LEU A 648 -29.34 13.22 -8.04
C LEU A 648 -29.65 12.71 -9.45
N ALA A 649 -29.52 11.40 -9.68
CA ALA A 649 -29.87 10.78 -10.96
C ALA A 649 -31.35 10.98 -11.34
N SER A 650 -32.29 10.82 -10.38
CA SER A 650 -33.72 11.06 -10.63
C SER A 650 -34.05 12.53 -10.94
N LEU A 651 -33.22 13.47 -10.46
CA LEU A 651 -33.29 14.90 -10.78
C LEU A 651 -32.59 15.25 -12.12
N GLY A 652 -32.08 14.27 -12.86
CA GLY A 652 -31.30 14.48 -14.08
C GLY A 652 -29.91 15.12 -13.84
N LYS A 653 -29.47 15.18 -12.58
CA LYS A 653 -28.14 15.68 -12.18
C LYS A 653 -27.13 14.51 -12.23
N SER A 654 -25.84 14.83 -12.29
CA SER A 654 -24.77 13.83 -12.19
C SER A 654 -24.85 13.08 -10.85
N SER A 655 -24.64 11.77 -10.86
CA SER A 655 -24.60 10.92 -9.65
C SER A 655 -23.27 10.94 -8.90
N GLN A 656 -22.23 11.51 -9.53
CA GLN A 656 -20.89 11.73 -8.98
C GLN A 656 -20.48 13.19 -9.14
N ALA A 657 -19.73 13.73 -8.18
CA ALA A 657 -19.22 15.09 -8.24
C ALA A 657 -18.12 15.24 -9.29
N SER A 658 -17.95 16.45 -9.82
CA SER A 658 -16.91 16.75 -10.82
C SER A 658 -15.50 16.53 -10.25
N LEU A 659 -15.30 16.83 -8.97
CA LEU A 659 -14.04 16.58 -8.26
C LEU A 659 -13.71 15.09 -8.12
N GLU A 660 -14.72 14.25 -7.84
CA GLU A 660 -14.54 12.78 -7.78
C GLU A 660 -14.22 12.20 -9.16
N LYS A 661 -14.90 12.69 -10.21
CA LYS A 661 -14.61 12.30 -11.59
C LYS A 661 -13.19 12.68 -12.00
N LEU A 662 -12.74 13.90 -11.64
CA LEU A 662 -11.38 14.35 -11.89
C LEU A 662 -10.35 13.45 -11.18
N TYR A 663 -10.59 13.11 -9.92
CA TYR A 663 -9.75 12.17 -9.16
C TYR A 663 -9.69 10.79 -9.81
N ALA A 664 -10.85 10.23 -10.19
CA ALA A 664 -10.95 8.92 -10.82
C ALA A 664 -10.28 8.89 -12.20
N GLN A 665 -10.54 9.89 -13.06
CA GLN A 665 -9.91 10.03 -14.38
C GLN A 665 -8.39 10.19 -14.25
N THR A 666 -7.91 11.04 -13.35
CA THR A 666 -6.47 11.21 -13.10
C THR A 666 -5.82 9.91 -12.63
N SER A 667 -6.51 9.15 -11.76
CA SER A 667 -6.02 7.86 -11.27
C SER A 667 -5.90 6.81 -12.38
N VAL A 668 -6.85 6.76 -13.32
CA VAL A 668 -6.80 5.86 -14.49
C VAL A 668 -5.74 6.31 -15.48
N LEU A 669 -5.65 7.60 -15.80
CA LEU A 669 -4.61 8.14 -16.70
C LEU A 669 -3.19 7.90 -16.16
N LEU A 670 -2.98 7.96 -14.84
CA LEU A 670 -1.71 7.58 -14.23
C LEU A 670 -1.44 6.07 -14.26
N GLU A 671 -2.46 5.23 -14.41
CA GLU A 671 -2.30 3.79 -14.67
C GLU A 671 -1.85 3.54 -16.11
N ASP A 672 -2.51 4.16 -17.08
CA ASP A 672 -2.17 4.07 -18.50
C ASP A 672 -0.73 4.58 -18.73
N LEU A 673 -0.37 5.71 -18.11
CA LEU A 673 1.00 6.26 -18.12
C LEU A 673 2.02 5.42 -17.34
N ARG A 674 1.60 4.41 -16.57
CA ARG A 674 2.47 3.47 -15.85
C ARG A 674 2.73 2.19 -16.63
N ALA A 675 1.81 1.73 -17.47
CA ALA A 675 1.87 0.41 -18.11
C ALA A 675 3.22 0.09 -18.78
N ASP A 676 3.77 1.02 -19.57
CA ASP A 676 5.08 0.88 -20.23
C ASP A 676 6.25 1.48 -19.43
N GLY A 677 6.05 1.76 -18.13
CA GLY A 677 7.05 2.35 -17.23
C GLY A 677 7.24 3.86 -17.37
N GLY A 678 6.26 4.57 -17.92
CA GLY A 678 6.26 6.02 -18.07
C GLY A 678 6.11 6.80 -16.75
N ALA A 679 5.74 8.08 -16.86
CA ALA A 679 5.67 9.00 -15.71
C ALA A 679 4.77 8.50 -14.56
N GLY A 680 3.72 7.73 -14.87
CA GLY A 680 2.80 7.16 -13.88
C GLY A 680 3.44 6.15 -12.91
N ALA A 681 4.64 5.63 -13.21
CA ALA A 681 5.42 4.81 -12.29
C ALA A 681 6.03 5.60 -11.12
N PHE A 682 6.17 6.92 -11.27
CA PHE A 682 6.88 7.79 -10.32
C PHE A 682 5.95 8.71 -9.51
N VAL A 683 4.68 8.83 -9.88
CA VAL A 683 3.69 9.70 -9.22
C VAL A 683 2.37 8.96 -9.04
N SER A 684 1.72 9.16 -7.89
CA SER A 684 0.33 8.79 -7.67
C SER A 684 -0.46 9.90 -6.99
N VAL A 685 -1.78 9.95 -7.24
CA VAL A 685 -2.68 10.88 -6.53
C VAL A 685 -2.70 10.59 -5.03
N GLN A 686 -2.46 9.32 -4.64
CA GLN A 686 -2.44 8.91 -3.25
C GLN A 686 -1.25 9.49 -2.47
N ASP A 687 -0.10 9.70 -3.11
CA ASP A 687 1.07 10.35 -2.50
C ASP A 687 0.78 11.84 -2.25
N VAL A 688 0.13 12.50 -3.22
CA VAL A 688 -0.33 13.89 -3.08
C VAL A 688 -1.31 14.01 -1.90
N VAL A 689 -2.34 13.15 -1.85
CA VAL A 689 -3.31 13.12 -0.73
C VAL A 689 -2.64 12.80 0.60
N GLY A 690 -1.69 11.86 0.63
CA GLY A 690 -0.92 11.49 1.83
C GLY A 690 0.01 12.59 2.33
N SER A 691 0.48 13.47 1.44
CA SER A 691 1.30 14.64 1.80
C SER A 691 0.51 15.74 2.52
N ILE A 692 -0.82 15.75 2.39
CA ILE A 692 -1.71 16.68 3.08
C ILE A 692 -1.67 16.37 4.57
N LYS A 693 -0.88 17.15 5.32
CA LYS A 693 -0.84 17.08 6.78
C LYS A 693 -2.25 17.29 7.31
N ALA A 694 -2.79 16.28 7.99
CA ALA A 694 -4.00 16.45 8.76
C ALA A 694 -3.80 17.63 9.73
N GLY A 695 -4.64 18.65 9.61
CA GLY A 695 -4.64 19.77 10.54
C GLY A 695 -4.87 19.28 11.97
N PRO A 696 -4.49 20.08 12.99
CA PRO A 696 -4.83 19.75 14.36
C PRO A 696 -6.34 19.50 14.44
N ARG A 697 -6.74 18.33 14.95
CA ARG A 697 -8.14 18.05 15.26
C ARG A 697 -8.55 19.04 16.35
N LEU A 698 -9.42 19.98 15.98
CA LEU A 698 -10.10 20.91 16.89
C LEU A 698 -11.07 20.15 17.81
#